data_AF-A0A0V0XLK2-F1
#
_entry.id   AF-A0A0V0XLK2-F1
#
_cell.length_a   1.000
_cell.length_b   1.000
_cell.length_c   1.000
_cell.angle_alpha   90.00
_cell.angle_beta   90.00
_cell.angle_gamma   90.00
#
_symmetry.space_group_name_H-M   'P 1'
#
loop_
_entity.id
_entity.type
_entity.pdbx_description
1 polymer ?
#
loop_
_entity_poly.entity_id
_entity_poly.type
_entity_poly.pdbx_seq_one_letter_code
_entity_poly.pdbx_strand_id
1 'polypeptide(L)'
;MWNNFAKMHLSVGSKSAKTCQYIRGCYFTNWSQYRTGDASYLPEHYQPGLCTHIFFAFAKFTDNFIVTTTEYNDIKSDNSGLYQRVNKLKQQDPNLKTLLSVGGYGFGIQKFQQLARNQYARNKFINSLKEFLRRFNFDGVDLDWEYPTSADYSHFIILVKDIADAFHYESVTTGKPKLLLTAAVTGNKQTAADGYNVQAMARYFDFVNVMTYDFHGGWEMQTGINSPLYAYSAAVEWAKQWNVADAAEAWFRMGMPREKIVIGFPAYGRGWNLPISNTDHGIRVGTRAVGPATATTFVQQTGVAAFYELCEMLENGARRFWDDESKTPYLVHDGKWYSYDDPDSYSEKLTWLQNQGYGGAFVWSLDFDDFQGKCKLTNNEKYPLIKMFNQLLCGNAPQSNQTFTRRPLTTFPSTDKACYNKPHGFWPDPKNCVEFFLCLGNVSYKMRCPADLHFDPLRHHCTLPELSGCRRIPKTEPTTTTTTTTTTTLADKRFSSRTTAQPSKGTFVCDADGFFSNPTNCTQFYRCVGGIAFKFTCPQGLQFNQRHSLVEFLSGILSICCMVFLGFADDVLDLRWRHKLLLPTVASLPLLMVYAATYNSTSIVIPLQLQPCFGKVLNIGVLYYVYIGMVAVFCTNAINIYAGINGLEVGQSIIIAISILIFNIVQLVRLEQECRYHMFSIYFLLPYIATSLVLLRFNWYPASVFVGDTFCYFSGMLFAVVGILGHFSKTLMLLFLPQIFNFIFSLPQLFRIIPCPRHRLPNVTSFRCDELSFLGKHVMRLYTALGLVSTKVQLVDGVEIVTCNNFTLINLLLKFYGPTHEKVLVVRLLIIQVLCNIFAFFLRFYMAKLFFNVVE
;
A
#
# COMPACT_ATOMS: atom_id res chain seq x y z
N MET A 1 0.64 -2.69 60.81
CA MET A 1 1.81 -2.18 61.55
C MET A 1 2.99 -3.04 61.11
N TRP A 2 3.83 -2.58 60.18
CA TRP A 2 4.98 -1.68 60.38
C TRP A 2 6.14 -2.33 61.17
N ASN A 3 7.22 -2.63 60.44
CA ASN A 3 8.64 -2.70 60.79
C ASN A 3 9.11 -3.46 62.05
N ASN A 4 10.09 -4.36 61.87
CA ASN A 4 11.48 -3.98 62.17
C ASN A 4 12.55 -4.89 61.54
N PHE A 5 13.78 -4.37 61.52
CA PHE A 5 14.87 -4.73 60.61
C PHE A 5 15.98 -5.60 61.23
N ALA A 6 16.75 -6.23 60.33
CA ALA A 6 18.17 -6.56 60.42
C ALA A 6 18.71 -7.48 61.54
N LYS A 7 19.33 -8.60 61.11
CA LYS A 7 20.73 -8.88 61.47
C LYS A 7 21.49 -9.49 60.30
N MET A 8 22.74 -9.05 60.15
CA MET A 8 23.61 -9.24 59.00
C MET A 8 24.65 -10.32 59.32
N HIS A 9 24.74 -11.37 58.49
CA HIS A 9 25.83 -12.34 58.55
C HIS A 9 26.65 -12.28 57.26
N LEU A 10 27.88 -11.80 57.38
CA LEU A 10 28.92 -11.94 56.36
C LEU A 10 29.42 -13.38 56.36
N SER A 11 29.24 -14.09 55.24
CA SER A 11 30.06 -15.26 54.92
C SER A 11 31.02 -14.91 53.79
N VAL A 12 32.32 -15.14 54.00
CA VAL A 12 33.34 -14.96 52.98
C VAL A 12 33.19 -16.09 51.96
N GLY A 13 32.48 -15.82 50.87
CA GLY A 13 32.26 -16.75 49.77
C GLY A 13 33.39 -16.73 48.75
N SER A 14 33.79 -17.92 48.32
CA SER A 14 34.72 -18.20 47.21
C SER A 14 34.55 -17.25 46.00
N LYS A 15 35.65 -16.94 45.31
CA LYS A 15 35.65 -16.27 43.99
C LYS A 15 35.00 -17.17 42.93
N SER A 16 33.67 -17.22 42.92
CA SER A 16 32.90 -17.67 41.76
C SER A 16 33.31 -16.83 40.56
N ALA A 17 33.48 -17.46 39.41
CA ALA A 17 33.59 -16.73 38.15
C ALA A 17 32.36 -15.82 38.02
N LYS A 18 32.57 -14.54 37.69
CA LYS A 18 31.46 -13.62 37.42
C LYS A 18 30.76 -14.10 36.15
N THR A 19 29.57 -14.68 36.30
CA THR A 19 28.69 -14.92 35.16
C THR A 19 28.40 -13.59 34.49
N CYS A 20 28.63 -13.52 33.18
CA CYS A 20 28.38 -12.30 32.41
C CYS A 20 26.89 -11.96 32.44
N GLN A 21 26.55 -10.77 32.93
CA GLN A 21 25.17 -10.36 33.17
C GLN A 21 24.54 -9.60 31.98
N TYR A 22 25.33 -9.29 30.95
CA TYR A 22 24.85 -8.55 29.78
C TYR A 22 24.15 -9.45 28.76
N ILE A 23 23.06 -8.94 28.20
CA ILE A 23 22.40 -9.51 27.03
C ILE A 23 23.34 -9.37 25.83
N ARG A 24 23.52 -10.46 25.10
CA ARG A 24 24.23 -10.54 23.82
C ARG A 24 23.26 -11.15 22.81
N GLY A 25 22.52 -10.29 22.12
CA GLY A 25 21.44 -10.65 21.20
C GLY A 25 21.90 -10.73 19.75
N CYS A 26 21.32 -11.63 18.96
CA CYS A 26 21.75 -11.86 17.58
C CYS A 26 20.56 -12.19 16.68
N TYR A 27 20.30 -11.36 15.67
CA TYR A 27 19.29 -11.68 14.67
C TYR A 27 19.82 -12.70 13.65
N PHE A 28 19.06 -13.79 13.47
CA PHE A 28 19.20 -14.77 12.39
C PHE A 28 18.15 -14.47 11.34
N THR A 29 18.54 -14.23 10.09
CA THR A 29 17.59 -13.92 9.01
C THR A 29 17.33 -15.13 8.12
N ASN A 30 16.07 -15.53 7.93
CA ASN A 30 15.73 -16.75 7.19
C ASN A 30 15.87 -16.63 5.66
N TRP A 31 16.07 -15.42 5.12
CA TRP A 31 16.40 -15.21 3.70
C TRP A 31 17.91 -15.26 3.41
N SER A 32 18.79 -15.22 4.42
CA SER A 32 20.25 -15.26 4.23
C SER A 32 20.75 -16.57 3.58
N GLN A 33 19.99 -17.64 3.70
CA GLN A 33 20.21 -18.91 3.00
C GLN A 33 20.29 -18.77 1.47
N TYR A 34 19.64 -17.75 0.89
CA TYR A 34 19.52 -17.56 -0.56
C TYR A 34 20.68 -16.77 -1.18
N ARG A 35 21.61 -16.25 -0.37
CA ARG A 35 22.82 -15.60 -0.91
C ARG A 35 23.69 -16.61 -1.64
N THR A 36 24.44 -16.14 -2.63
CA THR A 36 25.25 -16.98 -3.52
C THR A 36 26.59 -17.36 -2.89
N GLY A 37 27.02 -18.60 -3.13
CA GLY A 37 28.32 -19.11 -2.68
C GLY A 37 28.51 -19.01 -1.17
N ASP A 38 29.71 -18.61 -0.75
CA ASP A 38 30.12 -18.59 0.67
C ASP A 38 29.39 -17.54 1.52
N ALA A 39 28.62 -16.63 0.90
CA ALA A 39 27.76 -15.67 1.58
C ALA A 39 26.39 -16.25 1.99
N SER A 40 26.03 -17.46 1.54
CA SER A 40 24.87 -18.19 2.06
C SER A 40 25.06 -18.46 3.55
N TYR A 41 24.09 -18.07 4.38
CA TYR A 41 24.15 -18.30 5.82
C TYR A 41 23.09 -19.32 6.28
N LEU A 42 23.52 -20.28 7.08
CA LEU A 42 22.71 -21.36 7.64
C LEU A 42 22.96 -21.48 9.16
N PRO A 43 22.02 -22.07 9.93
CA PRO A 43 22.15 -22.18 11.39
C PRO A 43 23.46 -22.80 11.88
N GLU A 44 24.02 -23.74 11.11
CA GLU A 44 25.26 -24.47 11.43
C GLU A 44 26.53 -23.61 11.33
N HIS A 45 26.45 -22.38 10.81
CA HIS A 45 27.54 -21.41 10.90
C HIS A 45 27.67 -20.78 12.29
N TYR A 46 26.63 -20.85 13.14
CA TYR A 46 26.67 -20.31 14.50
C TYR A 46 27.79 -20.94 15.34
N GLN A 47 28.46 -20.13 16.16
CA GLN A 47 29.46 -20.61 17.12
C GLN A 47 28.89 -20.58 18.55
N PRO A 48 28.92 -21.70 19.30
CA PRO A 48 28.49 -21.73 20.70
C PRO A 48 29.16 -20.65 21.56
N GLY A 49 28.39 -20.02 22.43
CA GLY A 49 28.83 -18.94 23.29
C GLY A 49 28.88 -17.56 22.63
N LEU A 50 28.65 -17.44 21.31
CA LEU A 50 28.65 -16.16 20.59
C LEU A 50 27.50 -15.25 21.05
N CYS A 51 26.31 -15.82 21.28
CA CYS A 51 25.09 -15.09 21.63
C CYS A 51 24.41 -15.72 22.86
N THR A 52 23.78 -14.89 23.67
CA THR A 52 22.87 -15.34 24.75
C THR A 52 21.44 -15.57 24.23
N HIS A 53 21.04 -14.80 23.21
CA HIS A 53 19.72 -14.82 22.62
C HIS A 53 19.85 -14.78 21.09
N ILE A 54 19.23 -15.71 20.38
CA ILE A 54 19.01 -15.63 18.92
C ILE A 54 17.55 -15.23 18.67
N PHE A 55 17.37 -14.21 17.84
CA PHE A 55 16.08 -13.75 17.34
C PHE A 55 15.90 -14.25 15.91
N PHE A 56 14.92 -15.13 15.68
CA PHE A 56 14.64 -15.68 14.36
C PHE A 56 13.75 -14.72 13.56
N ALA A 57 14.35 -13.98 12.63
CA ALA A 57 13.67 -13.09 11.69
C ALA A 57 13.31 -13.84 10.39
N PHE A 58 12.04 -14.00 10.01
CA PHE A 58 10.82 -13.65 10.74
C PHE A 58 9.75 -14.72 10.56
N ALA A 59 8.87 -14.88 11.56
CA ALA A 59 7.51 -15.37 11.33
C ALA A 59 6.57 -14.21 10.95
N LYS A 60 5.43 -14.56 10.37
CA LYS A 60 4.36 -13.63 10.02
C LYS A 60 3.03 -14.12 10.59
N PHE A 61 1.96 -13.35 10.44
CA PHE A 61 0.61 -13.85 10.68
C PHE A 61 -0.31 -13.63 9.48
N THR A 62 -1.25 -14.56 9.33
CA THR A 62 -2.31 -14.53 8.31
C THR A 62 -3.31 -13.40 8.60
N ASP A 63 -4.13 -13.04 7.61
CA ASP A 63 -5.22 -12.07 7.78
C ASP A 63 -6.28 -12.55 8.79
N ASN A 64 -6.27 -13.85 9.08
CA ASN A 64 -7.03 -14.50 10.14
C ASN A 64 -6.38 -14.44 11.53
N PHE A 65 -5.29 -13.67 11.70
CA PHE A 65 -4.52 -13.50 12.94
C PHE A 65 -3.92 -14.80 13.50
N ILE A 66 -3.54 -15.73 12.62
CA ILE A 66 -2.85 -16.98 13.00
C ILE A 66 -1.37 -16.88 12.59
N VAL A 67 -0.45 -17.13 13.53
CA VAL A 67 1.01 -17.17 13.30
C VAL A 67 1.37 -18.27 12.29
N THR A 68 2.26 -17.95 11.36
CA THR A 68 2.69 -18.83 10.27
C THR A 68 4.11 -18.48 9.80
N THR A 69 4.71 -19.34 8.96
CA THR A 69 6.07 -19.14 8.45
C THR A 69 6.16 -18.01 7.44
N THR A 70 7.34 -17.39 7.33
CA THR A 70 7.61 -16.50 6.21
C THR A 70 8.07 -17.31 5.02
N GLU A 71 9.07 -18.17 5.23
CA GLU A 71 9.66 -19.03 4.20
C GLU A 71 9.02 -20.42 4.17
N TYR A 72 9.11 -21.07 3.01
CA TYR A 72 8.53 -22.40 2.80
C TYR A 72 9.29 -23.51 3.55
N ASN A 73 10.56 -23.25 3.92
CA ASN A 73 11.45 -24.21 4.56
C ASN A 73 11.79 -23.88 6.03
N ASP A 74 11.17 -22.85 6.60
CA ASP A 74 11.17 -22.60 8.05
C ASP A 74 10.73 -23.84 8.83
N ILE A 75 9.72 -24.55 8.30
CA ILE A 75 9.21 -25.85 8.78
C ILE A 75 9.35 -26.88 7.65
N LYS A 76 9.80 -28.09 7.98
CA LYS A 76 9.72 -29.28 7.12
C LYS A 76 9.23 -30.50 7.90
N SER A 77 8.61 -31.45 7.20
CA SER A 77 8.03 -32.68 7.78
C SER A 77 9.07 -33.65 8.36
N ASP A 78 10.29 -33.63 7.84
CA ASP A 78 11.45 -34.42 8.27
C ASP A 78 12.24 -33.78 9.44
N ASN A 79 11.73 -32.68 10.01
CA ASN A 79 12.42 -31.83 10.99
C ASN A 79 13.75 -31.20 10.51
N SER A 80 14.02 -31.14 9.20
CA SER A 80 15.17 -30.39 8.63
C SER A 80 14.88 -28.90 8.37
N GLY A 81 13.75 -28.39 8.89
CA GLY A 81 13.36 -26.98 8.81
C GLY A 81 14.28 -26.05 9.61
N LEU A 82 14.33 -24.77 9.22
CA LEU A 82 15.21 -23.79 9.87
C LEU A 82 14.88 -23.59 11.36
N TYR A 83 13.61 -23.63 11.76
CA TYR A 83 13.24 -23.51 13.18
C TYR A 83 13.85 -24.64 14.02
N GLN A 84 13.70 -25.90 13.58
CA GLN A 84 14.29 -27.04 14.28
C GLN A 84 15.82 -26.93 14.34
N ARG A 85 16.47 -26.48 13.26
CA ARG A 85 17.94 -26.33 13.19
C ARG A 85 18.46 -25.23 14.12
N VAL A 86 17.83 -24.06 14.14
CA VAL A 86 18.18 -22.98 15.09
C VAL A 86 17.92 -23.41 16.53
N ASN A 87 16.78 -24.04 16.83
CA ASN A 87 16.46 -24.48 18.19
C ASN A 87 17.31 -25.69 18.65
N LYS A 88 17.93 -26.42 17.73
CA LYS A 88 18.94 -27.46 18.00
C LYS A 88 20.28 -26.87 18.48
N LEU A 89 20.61 -25.61 18.16
CA LEU A 89 21.84 -24.96 18.64
C LEU A 89 21.93 -24.94 20.18
N LYS A 90 20.79 -24.93 20.87
CA LYS A 90 20.69 -25.07 22.35
C LYS A 90 21.27 -26.38 22.90
N GLN A 91 21.52 -27.39 22.06
CA GLN A 91 22.24 -28.62 22.45
C GLN A 91 23.76 -28.42 22.53
N GLN A 92 24.30 -27.46 21.77
CA GLN A 92 25.72 -27.10 21.75
C GLN A 92 26.01 -25.89 22.64
N ASP A 93 25.00 -25.06 22.88
CA ASP A 93 25.04 -23.88 23.73
C ASP A 93 23.85 -23.91 24.73
N PRO A 94 23.97 -24.62 25.87
CA PRO A 94 22.83 -24.88 26.77
C PRO A 94 22.21 -23.63 27.42
N ASN A 95 22.93 -22.51 27.43
CA ASN A 95 22.46 -21.24 27.98
C ASN A 95 21.70 -20.38 26.95
N LEU A 96 21.88 -20.67 25.65
CA LEU A 96 21.24 -19.96 24.55
C LEU A 96 19.71 -19.98 24.69
N LYS A 97 19.09 -18.82 24.46
CA LYS A 97 17.65 -18.67 24.26
C LYS A 97 17.34 -18.35 22.81
N THR A 98 16.25 -18.88 22.30
CA THR A 98 15.78 -18.66 20.94
C THR A 98 14.39 -18.05 20.97
N LEU A 99 14.25 -16.87 20.37
CA LEU A 99 12.98 -16.15 20.25
C LEU A 99 12.56 -16.09 18.80
N LEU A 100 11.25 -16.15 18.55
CA LEU A 100 10.68 -15.97 17.23
C LEU A 100 10.30 -14.51 17.03
N SER A 101 10.95 -13.80 16.11
CA SER A 101 10.58 -12.44 15.75
C SER A 101 9.38 -12.46 14.81
N VAL A 102 8.37 -11.65 15.12
CA VAL A 102 7.14 -11.51 14.31
C VAL A 102 7.05 -10.08 13.82
N GLY A 103 7.06 -9.89 12.50
CA GLY A 103 6.92 -8.57 11.86
C GLY A 103 8.07 -8.21 10.92
N GLY A 104 8.77 -7.11 11.23
CA GLY A 104 9.79 -6.47 10.41
C GLY A 104 9.22 -5.56 9.32
N TYR A 105 10.06 -4.63 8.83
CA TYR A 105 9.73 -3.60 7.83
C TYR A 105 8.91 -4.10 6.64
N GLY A 106 9.26 -5.29 6.11
CA GLY A 106 8.58 -5.89 4.97
C GLY A 106 7.14 -6.38 5.23
N PHE A 107 6.75 -6.57 6.49
CA PHE A 107 5.40 -6.99 6.88
C PHE A 107 4.42 -5.81 6.99
N GLY A 108 4.93 -4.63 7.34
CA GLY A 108 4.17 -3.38 7.43
C GLY A 108 3.19 -3.28 8.61
N ILE A 109 2.64 -2.07 8.81
CA ILE A 109 1.89 -1.72 10.03
C ILE A 109 0.43 -2.21 10.05
N GLN A 110 -0.22 -2.34 8.89
CA GLN A 110 -1.69 -2.44 8.81
C GLN A 110 -2.26 -3.68 9.52
N LYS A 111 -1.57 -4.82 9.42
CA LYS A 111 -2.00 -6.07 10.07
C LYS A 111 -1.86 -6.00 11.58
N PHE A 112 -0.81 -5.35 12.08
CA PHE A 112 -0.64 -5.09 13.51
C PHE A 112 -1.68 -4.11 14.05
N GLN A 113 -2.05 -3.07 13.29
CA GLN A 113 -3.11 -2.14 13.68
C GLN A 113 -4.46 -2.86 13.83
N GLN A 114 -4.82 -3.74 12.89
CA GLN A 114 -6.03 -4.57 12.97
C GLN A 114 -5.99 -5.55 14.15
N LEU A 115 -4.84 -6.20 14.36
CA LEU A 115 -4.60 -7.11 15.48
C LEU A 115 -4.79 -6.38 16.82
N ALA A 116 -4.06 -5.29 17.06
CA ALA A 116 -4.02 -4.60 18.34
C ALA A 116 -5.38 -3.98 18.73
N ARG A 117 -6.12 -3.44 17.75
CA ARG A 117 -7.41 -2.77 17.99
C ARG A 117 -8.55 -3.74 18.35
N ASN A 118 -8.47 -5.02 18.00
CA ASN A 118 -9.57 -5.98 18.17
C ASN A 118 -9.22 -7.11 19.17
N GLN A 119 -9.93 -7.17 20.30
CA GLN A 119 -9.69 -8.18 21.35
C GLN A 119 -9.82 -9.63 20.85
N TYR A 120 -10.75 -9.92 19.93
CA TYR A 120 -10.88 -11.25 19.34
C TYR A 120 -9.67 -11.60 18.48
N ALA A 121 -9.16 -10.63 17.70
CA ALA A 121 -7.93 -10.79 16.92
C ALA A 121 -6.72 -11.04 17.82
N ARG A 122 -6.57 -10.27 18.91
CA ARG A 122 -5.52 -10.47 19.91
C ARG A 122 -5.58 -11.86 20.53
N ASN A 123 -6.74 -12.30 21.02
CA ASN A 123 -6.91 -13.62 21.62
C ASN A 123 -6.54 -14.75 20.64
N LYS A 124 -6.95 -14.64 19.37
CA LYS A 124 -6.66 -15.63 18.34
C LYS A 124 -5.16 -15.69 18.01
N PHE A 125 -4.52 -14.52 17.86
CA PHE A 125 -3.08 -14.40 17.69
C PHE A 125 -2.32 -15.01 18.87
N ILE A 126 -2.62 -14.56 20.10
CA ILE A 126 -1.97 -15.01 21.34
C ILE A 126 -2.05 -16.53 21.52
N ASN A 127 -3.21 -17.13 21.25
CA ASN A 127 -3.36 -18.59 21.35
C ASN A 127 -2.53 -19.31 20.27
N SER A 128 -2.63 -18.89 19.01
CA SER A 128 -1.79 -19.47 17.94
C SER A 128 -0.29 -19.29 18.19
N LEU A 129 0.11 -18.15 18.75
CA LEU A 129 1.50 -17.82 19.07
C LEU A 129 2.06 -18.75 20.15
N LYS A 130 1.36 -18.92 21.29
CA LYS A 130 1.80 -19.84 22.36
C LYS A 130 1.97 -21.26 21.82
N GLU A 131 0.99 -21.76 21.07
CA GLU A 131 1.04 -23.09 20.45
C GLU A 131 2.23 -23.22 19.50
N PHE A 132 2.45 -22.23 18.63
CA PHE A 132 3.55 -22.22 17.66
C PHE A 132 4.93 -22.22 18.34
N LEU A 133 5.13 -21.33 19.32
CA LEU A 133 6.38 -21.22 20.09
C LEU A 133 6.71 -22.55 20.79
N ARG A 134 5.74 -23.12 21.51
CA ARG A 134 5.93 -24.40 22.22
C ARG A 134 6.11 -25.57 21.26
N ARG A 135 5.42 -25.59 20.11
CA ARG A 135 5.55 -26.63 19.08
C ARG A 135 6.94 -26.69 18.46
N PHE A 136 7.56 -25.54 18.22
CA PHE A 136 8.88 -25.47 17.58
C PHE A 136 10.04 -25.30 18.57
N ASN A 137 9.79 -25.33 19.88
CA ASN A 137 10.78 -25.21 20.95
C ASN A 137 11.50 -23.84 21.01
N PHE A 138 10.75 -22.75 20.76
CA PHE A 138 11.19 -21.39 21.07
C PHE A 138 10.98 -21.06 22.55
N ASP A 139 11.88 -20.25 23.11
CA ASP A 139 11.85 -19.77 24.50
C ASP A 139 11.06 -18.46 24.66
N GLY A 140 10.67 -17.79 23.57
CA GLY A 140 9.90 -16.54 23.61
C GLY A 140 9.54 -15.95 22.25
N VAL A 141 8.88 -14.79 22.28
CA VAL A 141 8.54 -13.98 21.09
C VAL A 141 9.25 -12.63 21.15
N ASP A 142 9.64 -12.15 19.98
CA ASP A 142 10.11 -10.79 19.76
C ASP A 142 9.11 -10.07 18.83
N LEU A 143 8.55 -8.96 19.29
CA LEU A 143 7.56 -8.18 18.53
C LEU A 143 8.25 -7.09 17.74
N ASP A 144 8.26 -7.22 16.41
CA ASP A 144 8.91 -6.27 15.51
C ASP A 144 7.85 -5.55 14.65
N TRP A 145 7.02 -4.75 15.31
CA TRP A 145 6.07 -3.87 14.61
C TRP A 145 6.80 -2.56 14.30
N GLU A 146 7.05 -2.31 13.02
CA GLU A 146 7.73 -1.10 12.52
C GLU A 146 6.77 -0.12 11.81
N TYR A 147 6.19 0.89 12.47
CA TYR A 147 6.10 1.14 13.92
C TYR A 147 4.64 1.45 14.32
N PRO A 148 4.23 1.27 15.59
CA PRO A 148 2.98 1.82 16.09
C PRO A 148 2.95 3.34 15.93
N THR A 149 1.81 3.89 15.53
CA THR A 149 1.59 5.34 15.44
C THR A 149 0.93 5.89 16.70
N SER A 150 0.74 7.21 16.78
CA SER A 150 -0.07 7.84 17.84
C SER A 150 -1.51 7.32 17.93
N ALA A 151 -2.08 6.86 16.82
CA ALA A 151 -3.39 6.19 16.80
C ALA A 151 -3.35 4.75 17.39
N ASP A 152 -2.16 4.20 17.62
CA ASP A 152 -1.93 2.83 18.07
C ASP A 152 -1.35 2.75 19.49
N TYR A 153 -0.84 3.86 20.05
CA TYR A 153 -0.22 3.98 21.37
C TYR A 153 -0.91 3.14 22.47
N SER A 154 -2.21 3.35 22.66
CA SER A 154 -3.01 2.62 23.66
C SER A 154 -3.29 1.17 23.27
N HIS A 155 -3.36 0.86 21.98
CA HIS A 155 -3.65 -0.49 21.49
C HIS A 155 -2.42 -1.41 21.53
N PHE A 156 -1.23 -0.86 21.28
CA PHE A 156 0.03 -1.59 21.39
C PHE A 156 0.25 -2.09 22.82
N ILE A 157 0.11 -1.22 23.83
CA ILE A 157 0.30 -1.63 25.22
C ILE A 157 -0.75 -2.65 25.70
N ILE A 158 -1.99 -2.58 25.19
CA ILE A 158 -3.00 -3.60 25.47
C ILE A 158 -2.60 -4.95 24.86
N LEU A 159 -2.09 -4.98 23.61
CA LEU A 159 -1.59 -6.21 22.99
C LEU A 159 -0.42 -6.82 23.77
N VAL A 160 0.55 -6.00 24.17
CA VAL A 160 1.71 -6.42 24.97
C VAL A 160 1.27 -7.00 26.32
N LYS A 161 0.34 -6.33 27.02
CA LYS A 161 -0.23 -6.83 28.27
C LYS A 161 -0.94 -8.17 28.07
N ASP A 162 -1.82 -8.27 27.08
CA ASP A 162 -2.60 -9.50 26.83
C ASP A 162 -1.68 -10.70 26.48
N ILE A 163 -0.55 -10.47 25.77
CA ILE A 163 0.50 -11.49 25.54
C ILE A 163 1.18 -11.87 26.86
N ALA A 164 1.64 -10.89 27.65
CA ALA A 164 2.35 -11.12 28.90
C ALA A 164 1.52 -11.91 29.93
N ASP A 165 0.25 -11.53 30.10
CA ASP A 165 -0.71 -12.23 30.98
C ASP A 165 -0.92 -13.68 30.51
N ALA A 166 -1.06 -13.89 29.19
CA ALA A 166 -1.26 -15.21 28.62
C ALA A 166 -0.02 -16.12 28.71
N PHE A 167 1.19 -15.55 28.66
CA PHE A 167 2.45 -16.28 28.89
C PHE A 167 2.66 -16.62 30.37
N HIS A 168 2.31 -15.71 31.28
CA HIS A 168 2.32 -15.99 32.72
C HIS A 168 1.32 -17.10 33.08
N TYR A 169 0.09 -17.01 32.59
CA TYR A 169 -0.94 -18.02 32.79
C TYR A 169 -0.52 -19.39 32.26
N GLU A 170 0.01 -19.49 31.03
CA GLU A 170 0.49 -20.76 30.47
C GLU A 170 1.63 -21.36 31.29
N SER A 171 2.57 -20.55 31.79
CA SER A 171 3.66 -21.00 32.64
C SER A 171 3.16 -21.61 33.95
N VAL A 172 2.23 -20.92 34.63
CA VAL A 172 1.64 -21.40 35.89
C VAL A 172 0.78 -22.65 35.66
N THR A 173 0.00 -22.73 34.58
CA THR A 173 -0.88 -23.89 34.30
C THR A 173 -0.11 -25.13 33.82
N THR A 174 0.98 -24.96 33.06
CA THR A 174 1.72 -26.11 32.47
C THR A 174 2.97 -26.51 33.24
N GLY A 175 3.41 -25.69 34.20
CA GLY A 175 4.69 -25.86 34.90
C GLY A 175 5.93 -25.57 34.03
N LYS A 176 5.76 -25.14 32.78
CA LYS A 176 6.88 -24.80 31.88
C LYS A 176 7.45 -23.42 32.20
N PRO A 177 8.75 -23.17 31.95
CA PRO A 177 9.34 -21.83 32.09
C PRO A 177 8.58 -20.79 31.29
N LYS A 178 8.32 -19.61 31.87
CA LYS A 178 7.63 -18.49 31.20
C LYS A 178 8.30 -18.18 29.88
N LEU A 179 7.51 -18.08 28.81
CA LEU A 179 7.99 -17.58 27.52
C LEU A 179 8.48 -16.14 27.68
N LEU A 180 9.64 -15.82 27.11
CA LEU A 180 10.17 -14.46 27.05
C LEU A 180 9.34 -13.60 26.10
N LEU A 181 9.21 -12.32 26.44
CA LEU A 181 8.56 -11.31 25.61
C LEU A 181 9.52 -10.13 25.43
N THR A 182 9.97 -9.92 24.20
CA THR A 182 10.83 -8.80 23.78
C THR A 182 10.17 -8.03 22.63
N ALA A 183 10.74 -6.88 22.28
CA ALA A 183 10.38 -6.15 21.07
C ALA A 183 11.59 -5.46 20.47
N ALA A 184 11.66 -5.45 19.14
CA ALA A 184 12.46 -4.50 18.38
C ALA A 184 11.72 -3.16 18.34
N VAL A 185 12.41 -2.08 18.69
CA VAL A 185 11.80 -0.75 18.87
C VAL A 185 12.68 0.34 18.25
N THR A 186 12.07 1.41 17.76
CA THR A 186 12.78 2.47 17.04
C THR A 186 13.80 3.23 17.91
N GLY A 187 14.96 3.55 17.31
CA GLY A 187 15.91 4.53 17.86
C GLY A 187 15.44 5.99 17.70
N ASN A 188 14.40 6.27 16.91
CA ASN A 188 13.89 7.63 16.74
C ASN A 188 13.04 8.05 17.95
N LYS A 189 13.57 8.98 18.75
CA LYS A 189 12.90 9.54 19.94
C LYS A 189 11.46 10.02 19.71
N GLN A 190 11.16 10.66 18.58
CA GLN A 190 9.83 11.18 18.30
C GLN A 190 8.86 10.04 17.97
N THR A 191 9.24 9.15 17.06
CA THR A 191 8.46 7.93 16.75
C THR A 191 8.22 7.09 18.01
N ALA A 192 9.21 7.02 18.91
CA ALA A 192 9.07 6.31 20.16
C ALA A 192 8.07 6.99 21.12
N ALA A 193 8.13 8.31 21.28
CA ALA A 193 7.20 9.08 22.10
C ALA A 193 5.75 9.01 21.58
N ASP A 194 5.58 9.01 20.25
CA ASP A 194 4.26 8.93 19.61
C ASP A 194 3.65 7.52 19.66
N GLY A 195 4.48 6.47 19.50
CA GLY A 195 4.01 5.09 19.37
C GLY A 195 3.96 4.25 20.66
N TYR A 196 4.73 4.60 21.69
CA TYR A 196 5.00 3.70 22.82
C TYR A 196 4.70 4.29 24.20
N ASN A 197 3.90 3.57 24.99
CA ASN A 197 3.82 3.78 26.44
C ASN A 197 5.02 3.09 27.14
N VAL A 198 6.20 3.69 27.03
CA VAL A 198 7.48 3.13 27.48
C VAL A 198 7.47 2.72 28.97
N GLN A 199 6.90 3.57 29.84
CA GLN A 199 6.78 3.28 31.28
C GLN A 199 5.90 2.06 31.58
N ALA A 200 4.84 1.84 30.79
CA ALA A 200 4.02 0.63 30.91
C ALA A 200 4.71 -0.60 30.27
N MET A 201 5.39 -0.42 29.14
CA MET A 201 6.17 -1.47 28.46
C MET A 201 7.21 -2.10 29.38
N ALA A 202 7.91 -1.30 30.19
CA ALA A 202 8.91 -1.74 31.16
C ALA A 202 8.40 -2.82 32.16
N ARG A 203 7.08 -2.89 32.38
CA ARG A 203 6.44 -3.87 33.27
C ARG A 203 6.21 -5.24 32.62
N TYR A 204 6.03 -5.27 31.29
CA TYR A 204 5.58 -6.46 30.57
C TYR A 204 6.67 -7.11 29.71
N PHE A 205 7.49 -6.29 29.05
CA PHE A 205 8.66 -6.80 28.31
C PHE A 205 9.75 -7.23 29.28
N ASP A 206 10.41 -8.34 28.98
CA ASP A 206 11.60 -8.78 29.71
C ASP A 206 12.77 -7.82 29.40
N PHE A 207 12.93 -7.42 28.14
CA PHE A 207 13.78 -6.30 27.67
C PHE A 207 13.34 -5.81 26.26
N VAL A 208 13.89 -4.70 25.79
CA VAL A 208 13.67 -4.15 24.43
C VAL A 208 14.97 -3.98 23.64
N ASN A 209 14.92 -4.33 22.36
CA ASN A 209 16.00 -4.19 21.39
C ASN A 209 15.84 -2.84 20.68
N VAL A 210 16.56 -1.80 21.13
CA VAL A 210 16.47 -0.45 20.52
C VAL A 210 17.32 -0.41 19.26
N MET A 211 16.67 -0.26 18.10
CA MET A 211 17.30 -0.18 16.79
C MET A 211 18.01 1.16 16.59
N THR A 212 19.21 1.26 17.15
CA THR A 212 20.09 2.44 17.12
C THR A 212 20.99 2.47 15.87
N TYR A 213 20.39 2.21 14.72
CA TYR A 213 20.98 2.27 13.38
C TYR A 213 19.91 2.80 12.41
N ASP A 214 20.21 2.90 11.11
CA ASP A 214 19.30 3.48 10.10
C ASP A 214 18.96 4.95 10.32
N PHE A 215 19.81 5.68 11.06
CA PHE A 215 19.64 7.13 11.25
C PHE A 215 19.85 7.91 9.94
N HIS A 216 20.82 7.48 9.12
CA HIS A 216 21.10 8.07 7.81
C HIS A 216 21.31 6.98 6.75
N GLY A 217 20.92 7.27 5.50
CA GLY A 217 20.97 6.28 4.42
C GLY A 217 20.68 6.82 3.04
N GLY A 218 20.72 5.94 2.04
CA GLY A 218 20.58 6.29 0.61
C GLY A 218 19.23 6.91 0.18
N TRP A 219 18.31 7.14 1.11
CA TRP A 219 17.13 8.00 0.94
C TRP A 219 17.48 9.51 1.04
N GLU A 220 18.66 9.86 1.56
CA GLU A 220 19.15 11.23 1.66
C GLU A 220 20.09 11.60 0.49
N MET A 221 20.04 12.86 0.06
CA MET A 221 20.90 13.40 -1.01
C MET A 221 22.28 13.88 -0.50
N GLN A 222 22.64 13.54 0.74
CA GLN A 222 23.94 13.80 1.37
C GLN A 222 24.35 12.56 2.16
N THR A 223 25.65 12.30 2.26
CA THR A 223 26.18 11.18 3.06
C THR A 223 26.00 11.44 4.56
N GLY A 224 25.61 10.42 5.31
CA GLY A 224 25.43 10.48 6.76
C GLY A 224 25.87 9.19 7.45
N ILE A 225 25.97 9.19 8.78
CA ILE A 225 26.40 8.01 9.53
C ILE A 225 25.23 7.05 9.79
N ASN A 226 25.39 5.76 9.50
CA ASN A 226 24.34 4.75 9.73
C ASN A 226 23.93 4.65 11.21
N SER A 227 24.93 4.58 12.09
CA SER A 227 24.78 4.40 13.54
C SER A 227 25.84 5.23 14.30
N PRO A 228 25.74 6.57 14.34
CA PRO A 228 26.71 7.39 15.06
C PRO A 228 26.52 7.19 16.58
N LEU A 229 27.60 7.03 17.34
CA LEU A 229 27.52 6.92 18.80
C LEU A 229 27.04 8.24 19.43
N TYR A 230 27.58 9.36 18.96
CA TYR A 230 27.24 10.71 19.41
C TYR A 230 26.85 11.63 18.24
N ALA A 231 26.26 12.77 18.57
CA ALA A 231 26.04 13.87 17.63
C ALA A 231 27.37 14.38 17.03
N TYR A 232 27.36 14.73 15.74
CA TYR A 232 28.52 15.27 15.02
C TYR A 232 28.17 16.58 14.29
N SER A 233 29.18 17.42 14.09
CA SER A 233 29.09 18.79 13.58
C SER A 233 28.57 18.90 12.15
N ALA A 234 28.82 17.88 11.32
CA ALA A 234 28.29 17.80 9.95
C ALA A 234 26.82 17.36 9.88
N ALA A 235 26.21 16.91 10.99
CA ALA A 235 24.78 16.62 11.03
C ALA A 235 23.96 17.92 11.03
N VAL A 236 22.85 17.93 10.30
CA VAL A 236 21.87 19.03 10.37
C VAL A 236 21.29 19.12 11.78
N GLU A 237 21.01 20.34 12.26
CA GLU A 237 20.74 20.61 13.69
C GLU A 237 19.65 19.71 14.30
N TRP A 238 18.55 19.47 13.56
CA TRP A 238 17.44 18.63 14.01
C TRP A 238 17.78 17.13 14.06
N ALA A 239 18.79 16.70 13.30
CA ALA A 239 19.28 15.32 13.23
C ALA A 239 20.44 15.05 14.21
N LYS A 240 20.97 16.05 14.91
CA LYS A 240 22.04 15.80 15.91
C LYS A 240 21.62 14.79 16.98
N GLN A 241 20.34 14.76 17.35
CA GLN A 241 19.73 13.79 18.28
C GLN A 241 19.55 12.37 17.69
N TRP A 242 19.92 12.13 16.43
CA TRP A 242 19.82 10.82 15.76
C TRP A 242 21.14 10.06 15.92
N ASN A 243 21.41 9.64 17.16
CA ASN A 243 22.59 8.88 17.54
C ASN A 243 22.28 7.85 18.64
N VAL A 244 23.16 6.87 18.83
CA VAL A 244 22.99 5.77 19.79
C VAL A 244 22.78 6.30 21.22
N ALA A 245 23.55 7.30 21.64
CA ALA A 245 23.53 7.80 23.00
C ALA A 245 22.22 8.53 23.35
N ASP A 246 21.77 9.46 22.51
CA ASP A 246 20.52 10.19 22.69
C ASP A 246 19.29 9.28 22.57
N ALA A 247 19.33 8.29 21.67
CA ALA A 247 18.25 7.30 21.53
C ALA A 247 18.08 6.47 22.81
N ALA A 248 19.16 5.89 23.33
CA ALA A 248 19.12 5.09 24.55
C ALA A 248 18.73 5.92 25.79
N GLU A 249 19.27 7.13 25.92
CA GLU A 249 18.93 8.07 27.00
C GLU A 249 17.46 8.52 26.92
N ALA A 250 16.90 8.68 25.72
CA ALA A 250 15.48 8.96 25.54
C ALA A 250 14.59 7.80 26.03
N TRP A 251 14.92 6.55 25.67
CA TRP A 251 14.22 5.37 26.18
C TRP A 251 14.27 5.25 27.71
N PHE A 252 15.43 5.57 28.30
CA PHE A 252 15.58 5.64 29.76
C PHE A 252 14.69 6.73 30.38
N ARG A 253 14.73 7.96 29.84
CA ARG A 253 13.91 9.09 30.33
C ARG A 253 12.41 8.90 30.17
N MET A 254 11.97 8.12 29.19
CA MET A 254 10.56 7.73 29.02
C MET A 254 10.12 6.59 29.96
N GLY A 255 11.04 6.04 30.77
CA GLY A 255 10.72 5.13 31.87
C GLY A 255 11.12 3.66 31.66
N MET A 256 11.96 3.35 30.66
CA MET A 256 12.54 2.01 30.54
C MET A 256 13.80 1.88 31.43
N PRO A 257 13.90 0.88 32.33
CA PRO A 257 15.11 0.64 33.11
C PRO A 257 16.31 0.34 32.20
N ARG A 258 17.52 0.80 32.56
CA ARG A 258 18.72 0.69 31.70
C ARG A 258 19.08 -0.77 31.44
N GLU A 259 18.93 -1.61 32.43
CA GLU A 259 19.11 -3.06 32.39
C GLU A 259 18.13 -3.78 31.43
N LYS A 260 17.07 -3.10 30.98
CA LYS A 260 16.11 -3.59 29.96
C LYS A 260 16.29 -2.95 28.58
N ILE A 261 17.20 -1.99 28.42
CA ILE A 261 17.54 -1.37 27.13
C ILE A 261 18.72 -2.14 26.55
N VAL A 262 18.50 -2.82 25.42
CA VAL A 262 19.53 -3.53 24.66
C VAL A 262 19.84 -2.74 23.40
N ILE A 263 21.10 -2.37 23.22
CA ILE A 263 21.56 -1.43 22.17
C ILE A 263 21.78 -2.17 20.85
N GLY A 264 21.31 -1.61 19.74
CA GLY A 264 21.43 -2.19 18.41
C GLY A 264 22.72 -1.82 17.68
N PHE A 265 23.45 -2.83 17.22
CA PHE A 265 24.67 -2.71 16.42
C PHE A 265 24.43 -3.25 15.00
N PRO A 266 24.71 -2.47 13.95
CA PRO A 266 24.65 -2.97 12.58
C PRO A 266 25.95 -3.69 12.20
N ALA A 267 25.85 -4.90 11.64
CA ALA A 267 26.95 -5.59 10.96
C ALA A 267 27.00 -5.24 9.45
N TYR A 268 26.39 -4.12 9.05
CA TYR A 268 26.26 -3.64 7.68
C TYR A 268 26.46 -2.13 7.61
N GLY A 269 26.82 -1.64 6.43
CA GLY A 269 26.90 -0.23 6.12
C GLY A 269 25.78 0.27 5.23
N ARG A 270 25.55 1.58 5.25
CA ARG A 270 24.68 2.31 4.32
C ARG A 270 25.50 3.15 3.36
N GLY A 271 25.10 3.11 2.09
CA GLY A 271 25.91 3.55 0.97
C GLY A 271 25.25 4.55 0.04
N TRP A 272 26.06 5.44 -0.54
CA TRP A 272 25.70 6.44 -1.53
C TRP A 272 26.63 6.38 -2.74
N ASN A 273 26.11 6.74 -3.92
CA ASN A 273 26.93 7.12 -5.07
C ASN A 273 27.27 8.61 -4.99
N LEU A 274 28.54 8.97 -5.16
CA LEU A 274 29.03 10.34 -5.19
C LEU A 274 28.97 10.95 -6.61
N PRO A 275 28.86 12.28 -6.74
CA PRO A 275 28.99 12.98 -8.02
C PRO A 275 30.36 12.78 -8.66
N ILE A 276 30.37 12.62 -9.99
CA ILE A 276 31.60 12.48 -10.82
C ILE A 276 32.57 13.65 -10.64
N SER A 277 32.07 14.83 -10.25
CA SER A 277 32.87 16.04 -10.03
C SER A 277 33.63 16.11 -8.71
N ASN A 278 33.26 15.29 -7.71
CA ASN A 278 33.99 15.27 -6.44
C ASN A 278 35.35 14.63 -6.70
N THR A 279 36.44 15.40 -6.71
CA THR A 279 37.76 14.78 -6.65
C THR A 279 37.95 14.12 -5.27
N ASP A 280 38.85 13.14 -5.16
CA ASP A 280 39.07 12.37 -3.91
C ASP A 280 39.60 13.22 -2.72
N HIS A 281 39.78 14.52 -2.93
CA HIS A 281 40.05 15.54 -1.92
C HIS A 281 38.75 16.02 -1.27
N GLY A 282 38.69 15.96 0.07
CA GLY A 282 37.65 16.65 0.84
C GLY A 282 36.30 15.94 0.96
N ILE A 283 36.19 14.70 0.45
CA ILE A 283 35.06 13.81 0.71
C ILE A 283 34.99 13.50 2.22
N ARG A 284 33.87 13.86 2.83
CA ARG A 284 33.58 13.74 4.28
C ARG A 284 32.11 13.42 4.55
N VAL A 285 31.72 13.22 5.80
CA VAL A 285 30.31 13.17 6.20
C VAL A 285 29.59 14.47 5.77
N GLY A 286 28.36 14.38 5.28
CA GLY A 286 27.61 15.50 4.70
C GLY A 286 27.99 15.82 3.24
N THR A 287 28.82 15.01 2.58
CA THR A 287 29.12 15.18 1.15
C THR A 287 27.87 14.93 0.33
N ARG A 288 27.56 15.82 -0.62
CA ARG A 288 26.44 15.64 -1.55
C ARG A 288 26.56 14.33 -2.32
N ALA A 289 25.47 13.57 -2.36
CA ALA A 289 25.33 12.32 -3.09
C ALA A 289 24.43 12.49 -4.33
N VAL A 290 24.43 11.46 -5.19
CA VAL A 290 23.53 11.30 -6.35
C VAL A 290 22.34 10.40 -6.02
N GLY A 291 22.48 9.53 -5.02
CA GLY A 291 21.47 8.57 -4.57
C GLY A 291 22.12 7.39 -3.81
N PRO A 292 21.37 6.31 -3.54
CA PRO A 292 21.92 5.12 -2.87
C PRO A 292 23.03 4.49 -3.70
N ALA A 293 24.02 3.88 -3.03
CA ALA A 293 25.09 3.15 -3.70
C ALA A 293 24.53 1.99 -4.56
N THR A 294 25.24 1.64 -5.64
CA THR A 294 24.87 0.45 -6.41
C THR A 294 24.96 -0.81 -5.56
N ALA A 295 24.02 -1.73 -5.76
CA ALA A 295 23.93 -2.98 -5.02
C ALA A 295 25.24 -3.78 -5.10
N THR A 296 25.65 -4.36 -3.97
CA THR A 296 26.83 -5.21 -3.84
C THR A 296 26.55 -6.65 -4.29
N THR A 297 27.62 -7.42 -4.50
CA THR A 297 27.59 -8.75 -5.12
C THR A 297 26.69 -9.76 -4.40
N PHE A 298 26.73 -9.78 -3.07
CA PHE A 298 26.08 -10.81 -2.26
C PHE A 298 24.81 -10.31 -1.55
N VAL A 299 24.79 -9.05 -1.09
CA VAL A 299 23.59 -8.47 -0.47
C VAL A 299 22.55 -8.04 -1.50
N GLN A 300 22.98 -7.64 -2.70
CA GLN A 300 22.11 -7.33 -3.85
C GLN A 300 21.02 -6.27 -3.60
N GLN A 301 21.18 -5.44 -2.57
CA GLN A 301 20.31 -4.33 -2.21
C GLN A 301 21.02 -3.00 -2.42
N THR A 302 20.38 -2.04 -3.11
CA THR A 302 20.97 -0.70 -3.31
C THR A 302 21.08 0.07 -2.01
N GLY A 303 22.24 0.69 -1.78
CA GLY A 303 22.53 1.50 -0.59
C GLY A 303 22.80 0.69 0.68
N VAL A 304 23.03 -0.62 0.60
CA VAL A 304 23.40 -1.50 1.71
C VAL A 304 24.61 -2.35 1.30
N ALA A 305 25.53 -2.60 2.22
CA ALA A 305 26.64 -3.54 2.05
C ALA A 305 26.92 -4.27 3.38
N ALA A 306 27.20 -5.57 3.34
CA ALA A 306 27.58 -6.34 4.54
C ALA A 306 29.00 -5.99 5.01
N PHE A 307 29.33 -6.22 6.28
CA PHE A 307 30.69 -5.99 6.79
C PHE A 307 31.74 -6.78 5.99
N TYR A 308 31.47 -8.03 5.61
CA TYR A 308 32.39 -8.81 4.79
C TYR A 308 32.61 -8.22 3.39
N GLU A 309 31.61 -7.58 2.77
CA GLU A 309 31.75 -6.88 1.48
C GLU A 309 32.52 -5.57 1.62
N LEU A 310 32.33 -4.86 2.74
CA LEU A 310 33.06 -3.64 3.06
C LEU A 310 34.53 -3.94 3.34
N CYS A 311 34.84 -5.07 4.00
CA CYS A 311 36.21 -5.56 4.13
C CYS A 311 36.81 -5.94 2.77
N GLU A 312 36.07 -6.63 1.90
CA GLU A 312 36.51 -6.92 0.53
C GLU A 312 36.85 -5.63 -0.24
N MET A 313 36.04 -4.57 -0.12
CA MET A 313 36.36 -3.26 -0.71
C MET A 313 37.66 -2.68 -0.14
N LEU A 314 37.89 -2.74 1.17
CA LEU A 314 39.11 -2.25 1.82
C LEU A 314 40.36 -3.03 1.39
N GLU A 315 40.28 -4.35 1.28
CA GLU A 315 41.36 -5.18 0.73
C GLU A 315 41.65 -4.85 -0.74
N ASN A 316 40.63 -4.47 -1.51
CA ASN A 316 40.72 -4.04 -2.90
C ASN A 316 41.01 -2.52 -3.06
N GLY A 317 41.53 -1.86 -2.01
CA GLY A 317 42.04 -0.49 -2.08
C GLY A 317 41.03 0.62 -1.78
N ALA A 318 39.85 0.31 -1.24
CA ALA A 318 38.98 1.32 -0.65
C ALA A 318 39.67 2.05 0.51
N ARG A 319 39.39 3.35 0.63
CA ARG A 319 40.03 4.19 1.65
C ARG A 319 39.14 4.32 2.88
N ARG A 320 39.60 3.79 4.01
CA ARG A 320 38.98 3.99 5.35
C ARG A 320 39.25 5.39 5.88
N PHE A 321 38.20 6.00 6.43
CA PHE A 321 38.23 7.21 7.22
C PHE A 321 37.57 6.94 8.57
N TRP A 322 38.08 7.58 9.61
CA TRP A 322 37.50 7.59 10.95
C TRP A 322 36.92 8.98 11.21
N ASP A 323 35.69 9.04 11.69
CA ASP A 323 35.04 10.25 12.17
C ASP A 323 35.02 10.24 13.70
N ASP A 324 35.80 11.13 14.32
CA ASP A 324 36.05 11.06 15.76
C ASP A 324 34.90 11.63 16.62
N GLU A 325 34.02 12.44 16.03
CA GLU A 325 32.84 12.97 16.72
C GLU A 325 31.77 11.89 16.85
N SER A 326 31.44 11.20 15.76
CA SER A 326 30.47 10.09 15.77
C SER A 326 31.02 8.77 16.31
N LYS A 327 32.36 8.63 16.43
CA LYS A 327 33.08 7.39 16.75
C LYS A 327 32.74 6.24 15.79
N THR A 328 32.69 6.54 14.49
CA THR A 328 32.42 5.55 13.43
C THR A 328 33.33 5.69 12.21
N PRO A 329 33.55 4.61 11.46
CA PRO A 329 34.22 4.68 10.17
C PRO A 329 33.26 5.04 9.02
N TYR A 330 33.85 5.57 7.96
CA TYR A 330 33.29 5.47 6.62
C TYR A 330 34.38 5.08 5.62
N LEU A 331 33.99 4.54 4.47
CA LEU A 331 34.92 4.23 3.38
C LEU A 331 34.50 4.89 2.06
N VAL A 332 35.48 5.09 1.19
CA VAL A 332 35.30 5.61 -0.17
C VAL A 332 35.98 4.65 -1.16
N HIS A 333 35.24 4.26 -2.20
CA HIS A 333 35.71 3.33 -3.23
C HIS A 333 34.92 3.53 -4.53
N ASP A 334 35.58 3.67 -5.68
CA ASP A 334 34.98 3.75 -7.01
C ASP A 334 33.77 4.70 -7.12
N GLY A 335 33.91 5.91 -6.57
CA GLY A 335 32.85 6.92 -6.55
C GLY A 335 31.66 6.58 -5.62
N LYS A 336 31.80 5.59 -4.75
CA LYS A 336 30.83 5.24 -3.70
C LYS A 336 31.36 5.66 -2.34
N TRP A 337 30.44 5.94 -1.43
CA TRP A 337 30.72 6.28 -0.02
C TRP A 337 29.84 5.40 0.86
N TYR A 338 30.41 4.75 1.87
CA TYR A 338 29.68 3.93 2.83
C TYR A 338 30.01 4.31 4.27
N SER A 339 29.01 4.60 5.08
CA SER A 339 29.14 4.56 6.55
C SER A 339 28.84 3.15 7.02
N TYR A 340 29.64 2.64 7.94
CA TYR A 340 29.52 1.29 8.48
C TYR A 340 30.03 1.26 9.92
N ASP A 341 29.99 0.09 10.53
CA ASP A 341 30.63 -0.17 11.81
C ASP A 341 31.70 -1.26 11.63
N ASP A 342 32.78 -1.16 12.41
CA ASP A 342 33.92 -2.06 12.40
C ASP A 342 34.43 -2.32 13.83
N PRO A 343 35.51 -3.10 14.06
CA PRO A 343 35.96 -3.39 15.42
C PRO A 343 36.29 -2.14 16.26
N ASP A 344 36.77 -1.04 15.66
CA ASP A 344 37.07 0.18 16.41
C ASP A 344 35.76 0.81 16.94
N SER A 345 34.74 0.95 16.09
CA SER A 345 33.45 1.54 16.51
C SER A 345 32.62 0.61 17.39
N TYR A 346 32.71 -0.71 17.19
CA TYR A 346 32.15 -1.69 18.13
C TYR A 346 32.80 -1.54 19.51
N SER A 347 34.13 -1.38 19.60
CA SER A 347 34.85 -1.18 20.85
C SER A 347 34.39 0.07 21.61
N GLU A 348 34.33 1.22 20.91
CA GLU A 348 33.85 2.50 21.47
C GLU A 348 32.42 2.39 22.00
N LYS A 349 31.50 1.84 21.19
CA LYS A 349 30.09 1.66 21.54
C LYS A 349 29.89 0.69 22.71
N LEU A 350 30.60 -0.43 22.75
CA LEU A 350 30.52 -1.41 23.84
C LEU A 350 31.07 -0.85 25.15
N THR A 351 32.19 -0.12 25.09
CA THR A 351 32.78 0.57 26.24
C THR A 351 31.83 1.63 26.80
N TRP A 352 31.23 2.45 25.93
CA TRP A 352 30.19 3.41 26.30
C TRP A 352 28.98 2.71 26.95
N LEU A 353 28.48 1.63 26.36
CA LEU A 353 27.32 0.88 26.83
C LEU A 353 27.52 0.34 28.25
N GLN A 354 28.70 -0.23 28.54
CA GLN A 354 29.09 -0.67 29.88
C GLN A 354 29.13 0.50 30.86
N ASN A 355 29.81 1.60 30.49
CA ASN A 355 29.94 2.79 31.32
C ASN A 355 28.58 3.46 31.65
N GLN A 356 27.61 3.35 30.74
CA GLN A 356 26.24 3.84 30.94
C GLN A 356 25.30 2.86 31.66
N GLY A 357 25.74 1.62 31.92
CA GLY A 357 24.96 0.62 32.65
C GLY A 357 23.76 0.05 31.90
N TYR A 358 23.81 0.00 30.55
CA TYR A 358 22.73 -0.60 29.75
C TYR A 358 22.75 -2.14 29.78
N GLY A 359 21.59 -2.77 29.54
CA GLY A 359 21.38 -4.20 29.74
C GLY A 359 22.15 -5.13 28.81
N GLY A 360 22.63 -4.61 27.67
CA GLY A 360 23.44 -5.38 26.73
C GLY A 360 23.39 -4.85 25.32
N ALA A 361 23.94 -5.63 24.38
CA ALA A 361 23.97 -5.33 22.95
C ALA A 361 23.24 -6.41 22.14
N PHE A 362 22.65 -6.03 21.02
CA PHE A 362 22.22 -6.96 19.98
C PHE A 362 22.76 -6.56 18.61
N VAL A 363 22.92 -7.54 17.72
CA VAL A 363 23.42 -7.32 16.35
C VAL A 363 22.35 -7.62 15.30
N TRP A 364 22.24 -6.72 14.32
CA TRP A 364 21.61 -6.98 13.03
C TRP A 364 22.68 -7.04 11.94
N SER A 365 23.09 -8.20 11.45
CA SER A 365 22.66 -9.56 11.78
C SER A 365 23.84 -10.53 11.74
N LEU A 366 23.65 -11.77 12.22
CA LEU A 366 24.67 -12.84 12.18
C LEU A 366 25.27 -13.06 10.79
N ASP A 367 24.43 -12.91 9.77
CA ASP A 367 24.74 -13.21 8.37
C ASP A 367 25.42 -12.05 7.62
N PHE A 368 25.58 -10.87 8.23
CA PHE A 368 26.31 -9.73 7.66
C PHE A 368 27.73 -9.55 8.22
N ASP A 369 28.03 -10.08 9.41
CA ASP A 369 29.40 -10.16 9.94
C ASP A 369 30.24 -11.17 9.12
N ASP A 370 31.57 -11.18 9.27
CA ASP A 370 32.42 -12.17 8.58
C ASP A 370 32.36 -13.54 9.29
N PHE A 371 31.24 -14.24 9.13
CA PHE A 371 31.03 -15.59 9.66
C PHE A 371 31.94 -16.66 9.03
N GLN A 372 32.57 -16.36 7.89
CA GLN A 372 33.50 -17.26 7.21
C GLN A 372 34.96 -17.07 7.65
N GLY A 373 35.34 -15.89 8.12
CA GLY A 373 36.72 -15.56 8.48
C GLY A 373 37.58 -15.30 7.24
N LYS A 374 37.04 -14.61 6.23
CA LYS A 374 37.73 -14.26 4.99
C LYS A 374 38.49 -12.93 5.05
N CYS A 375 38.03 -12.01 5.89
CA CYS A 375 38.58 -10.67 6.06
C CYS A 375 39.96 -10.74 6.73
N LYS A 376 41.00 -10.42 5.95
CA LYS A 376 42.39 -10.37 6.42
C LYS A 376 42.63 -9.22 7.40
N LEU A 377 41.87 -8.13 7.25
CA LEU A 377 41.93 -6.97 8.15
C LEU A 377 41.51 -7.31 9.59
N THR A 378 40.72 -8.38 9.77
CA THR A 378 40.36 -8.94 11.08
C THR A 378 41.06 -10.28 11.34
N ASN A 379 42.28 -10.45 10.81
CA ASN A 379 43.12 -11.65 10.97
C ASN A 379 42.42 -12.98 10.61
N ASN A 380 41.50 -12.96 9.65
CA ASN A 380 40.69 -14.12 9.26
C ASN A 380 39.87 -14.74 10.43
N GLU A 381 39.60 -13.95 11.47
CA GLU A 381 38.71 -14.38 12.56
C GLU A 381 37.26 -14.47 12.09
N LYS A 382 36.59 -15.60 12.37
CA LYS A 382 35.13 -15.72 12.21
C LYS A 382 34.39 -14.87 13.24
N TYR A 383 33.36 -14.15 12.82
CA TYR A 383 32.55 -13.23 13.63
C TYR A 383 33.35 -12.13 14.35
N PRO A 384 34.19 -11.36 13.63
CA PRO A 384 35.09 -10.39 14.24
C PRO A 384 34.34 -9.25 14.95
N LEU A 385 33.12 -8.90 14.50
CA LEU A 385 32.30 -7.89 15.19
C LEU A 385 31.56 -8.50 16.37
N ILE A 386 30.85 -9.62 16.16
CA ILE A 386 29.91 -10.15 17.15
C ILE A 386 30.64 -10.77 18.35
N LYS A 387 31.85 -11.31 18.17
CA LYS A 387 32.67 -11.79 19.29
C LYS A 387 33.05 -10.71 20.29
N MET A 388 33.13 -9.44 19.87
CA MET A 388 33.46 -8.33 20.76
C MET A 388 32.44 -8.18 21.89
N PHE A 389 31.18 -8.57 21.66
CA PHE A 389 30.16 -8.63 22.71
C PHE A 389 30.59 -9.52 23.87
N ASN A 390 31.23 -10.67 23.61
CA ASN A 390 31.72 -11.55 24.67
C ASN A 390 33.05 -11.03 25.25
N GLN A 391 33.99 -10.63 24.38
CA GLN A 391 35.32 -10.19 24.80
C GLN A 391 35.27 -8.97 25.73
N LEU A 392 34.49 -7.94 25.37
CA LEU A 392 34.41 -6.68 26.10
C LEU A 392 33.34 -6.69 27.21
N LEU A 393 32.12 -7.19 26.94
CA LEU A 393 31.06 -7.19 27.97
C LEU A 393 31.32 -8.22 29.10
N CYS A 394 32.04 -9.31 28.79
CA CYS A 394 32.26 -10.42 29.72
C CYS A 394 33.72 -10.60 30.19
N GLY A 395 34.66 -9.79 29.70
CA GLY A 395 36.05 -9.76 30.18
C GLY A 395 36.95 -10.90 29.69
N ASN A 396 36.61 -11.56 28.57
CA ASN A 396 37.36 -12.68 27.99
C ASN A 396 38.18 -12.27 26.74
N ALA A 397 38.82 -11.11 26.76
CA ALA A 397 39.68 -10.64 25.67
C ALA A 397 41.13 -11.19 25.81
N PRO A 398 41.71 -11.83 24.77
CA PRO A 398 43.14 -12.11 24.73
C PRO A 398 43.93 -10.82 24.51
N GLN A 399 44.98 -10.58 25.30
CA GLN A 399 45.83 -9.39 25.17
C GLN A 399 46.73 -9.49 23.93
N SER A 400 46.71 -8.47 23.05
CA SER A 400 47.70 -8.29 21.99
C SER A 400 47.74 -6.82 21.52
N ASN A 401 48.86 -6.13 21.74
CA ASN A 401 49.09 -4.74 21.29
C ASN A 401 49.57 -4.71 19.83
N GLN A 402 48.91 -3.97 18.91
CA GLN A 402 49.57 -3.37 17.74
C GLN A 402 48.92 -2.05 17.29
N THR A 403 49.75 -1.08 16.92
CA THR A 403 49.37 0.27 16.43
C THR A 403 49.56 0.40 14.92
N PHE A 404 48.61 1.04 14.21
CA PHE A 404 48.72 1.32 12.77
C PHE A 404 48.90 2.81 12.44
N THR A 405 49.76 3.10 11.45
CA THR A 405 50.12 4.46 10.98
C THR A 405 49.43 4.83 9.67
N ARG A 406 49.25 6.14 9.40
CA ARG A 406 48.37 6.67 8.33
C ARG A 406 49.11 7.63 7.38
N ARG A 407 48.85 7.58 6.05
CA ARG A 407 49.24 8.62 5.05
C ARG A 407 48.19 8.78 3.91
N PRO A 408 48.13 9.91 3.15
CA PRO A 408 46.98 10.26 2.27
C PRO A 408 47.29 10.73 0.80
N LEU A 409 46.23 10.97 -0.03
CA LEU A 409 46.10 11.61 -1.41
C LEU A 409 45.92 10.68 -2.67
N THR A 410 45.27 10.98 -3.85
CA THR A 410 43.99 11.70 -4.27
C THR A 410 43.78 11.92 -5.82
N THR A 411 42.56 12.34 -6.29
CA THR A 411 42.14 13.13 -7.54
C THR A 411 41.44 12.40 -8.77
N PHE A 412 40.58 13.08 -9.59
CA PHE A 412 39.55 12.58 -10.62
C PHE A 412 39.65 13.29 -12.06
N PRO A 413 38.61 13.50 -12.97
CA PRO A 413 37.76 12.66 -13.91
C PRO A 413 37.60 13.17 -15.42
N SER A 414 36.73 12.57 -16.32
CA SER A 414 36.30 13.14 -17.67
C SER A 414 34.95 12.64 -18.32
N THR A 415 34.60 13.01 -19.59
CA THR A 415 33.21 13.11 -20.21
C THR A 415 32.97 12.48 -21.63
N ASP A 416 31.72 12.12 -22.04
CA ASP A 416 31.33 11.68 -23.42
C ASP A 416 29.94 12.19 -23.95
N LYS A 417 29.64 12.05 -25.27
CA LYS A 417 28.66 12.85 -26.08
C LYS A 417 27.35 12.15 -26.52
N ALA A 418 27.02 10.94 -26.07
CA ALA A 418 26.04 10.06 -26.76
C ALA A 418 24.58 10.57 -26.94
N CYS A 419 24.12 11.55 -26.15
CA CYS A 419 22.73 12.02 -26.14
C CYS A 419 22.48 13.41 -26.74
N TYR A 420 23.47 14.01 -27.41
CA TYR A 420 23.30 15.31 -28.03
C TYR A 420 22.16 15.32 -29.07
N ASN A 421 21.27 16.33 -28.97
CA ASN A 421 20.12 16.53 -29.86
C ASN A 421 19.11 15.36 -29.91
N LYS A 422 19.06 14.50 -28.88
CA LYS A 422 18.05 13.42 -28.77
C LYS A 422 16.93 13.81 -27.80
N PRO A 423 15.65 13.66 -28.17
CA PRO A 423 14.56 13.86 -27.21
C PRO A 423 14.62 12.86 -26.05
N HIS A 424 13.96 13.22 -24.94
CA HIS A 424 13.91 12.39 -23.73
C HIS A 424 13.37 11.00 -24.03
N GLY A 425 14.17 9.96 -23.75
CA GLY A 425 13.81 8.58 -24.09
C GLY A 425 15.01 7.64 -24.15
N PHE A 426 14.75 6.37 -24.46
CA PHE A 426 15.77 5.33 -24.57
C PHE A 426 16.26 5.21 -26.02
N TRP A 427 17.57 5.24 -26.25
CA TRP A 427 18.19 5.28 -27.57
C TRP A 427 19.28 4.21 -27.69
N PRO A 428 19.41 3.50 -28.82
CA PRO A 428 20.36 2.41 -28.96
C PRO A 428 21.81 2.87 -28.75
N ASP A 429 22.65 2.04 -28.12
CA ASP A 429 24.09 2.21 -28.21
C ASP A 429 24.54 1.75 -29.62
N PRO A 430 25.16 2.62 -30.44
CA PRO A 430 25.55 2.28 -31.81
C PRO A 430 26.66 1.21 -31.87
N LYS A 431 27.30 0.87 -30.75
CA LYS A 431 28.39 -0.11 -30.66
C LYS A 431 27.97 -1.42 -29.97
N ASN A 432 26.83 -1.46 -29.27
CA ASN A 432 26.42 -2.64 -28.50
C ASN A 432 24.91 -2.83 -28.44
N CYS A 433 24.41 -3.90 -29.08
CA CYS A 433 22.98 -4.25 -29.10
C CYS A 433 22.38 -4.59 -27.72
N VAL A 434 23.20 -4.88 -26.70
CA VAL A 434 22.73 -5.14 -25.33
C VAL A 434 22.63 -3.82 -24.54
N GLU A 435 23.17 -2.72 -25.03
CA GLU A 435 23.26 -1.44 -24.32
C GLU A 435 22.48 -0.34 -25.04
N PHE A 436 22.02 0.63 -24.25
CA PHE A 436 21.23 1.76 -24.73
C PHE A 436 21.42 2.95 -23.80
N PHE A 437 21.23 4.16 -24.31
CA PHE A 437 21.29 5.38 -23.53
C PHE A 437 19.88 5.87 -23.21
N LEU A 438 19.55 6.03 -21.93
CA LEU A 438 18.51 6.97 -21.56
C LEU A 438 19.06 8.38 -21.76
N CYS A 439 18.53 9.09 -22.75
CA CYS A 439 18.81 10.50 -22.96
C CYS A 439 17.82 11.33 -22.16
N LEU A 440 18.32 12.28 -21.37
CA LEU A 440 17.50 13.31 -20.73
C LEU A 440 18.08 14.68 -21.09
N GLY A 441 17.55 15.27 -22.16
CA GLY A 441 18.24 16.34 -22.89
C GLY A 441 19.57 15.83 -23.45
N ASN A 442 20.59 16.67 -23.46
CA ASN A 442 21.92 16.32 -23.97
C ASN A 442 22.73 15.38 -23.04
N VAL A 443 22.20 14.96 -21.89
CA VAL A 443 22.91 14.09 -20.92
C VAL A 443 22.59 12.63 -21.19
N SER A 444 23.63 11.81 -21.32
CA SER A 444 23.53 10.37 -21.60
C SER A 444 23.72 9.51 -20.36
N TYR A 445 22.68 8.76 -20.00
CA TYR A 445 22.74 7.73 -18.98
C TYR A 445 22.83 6.37 -19.66
N LYS A 446 24.00 5.73 -19.64
CA LYS A 446 24.20 4.43 -20.27
C LYS A 446 23.55 3.33 -19.43
N MET A 447 22.76 2.50 -20.09
CA MET A 447 21.96 1.41 -19.54
C MET A 447 22.23 0.12 -20.32
N ARG A 448 21.86 -1.02 -19.74
CA ARG A 448 21.99 -2.34 -20.35
C ARG A 448 20.67 -3.09 -20.23
N CYS A 449 20.34 -3.88 -21.24
CA CYS A 449 19.16 -4.72 -21.25
C CYS A 449 19.25 -5.83 -20.19
N PRO A 450 18.12 -6.23 -19.57
CA PRO A 450 18.10 -7.36 -18.65
C PRO A 450 18.42 -8.67 -19.38
N ALA A 451 19.21 -9.54 -18.75
CA ALA A 451 19.69 -10.80 -19.33
C ALA A 451 20.35 -10.61 -20.72
N ASP A 452 20.31 -11.62 -21.58
CA ASP A 452 20.86 -11.59 -22.95
C ASP A 452 19.91 -10.95 -23.98
N LEU A 453 18.99 -10.08 -23.54
CA LEU A 453 18.08 -9.36 -24.42
C LEU A 453 18.81 -8.24 -25.18
N HIS A 454 18.33 -7.93 -26.38
CA HIS A 454 18.85 -6.84 -27.20
C HIS A 454 17.86 -5.67 -27.24
N PHE A 455 18.39 -4.45 -27.27
CA PHE A 455 17.59 -3.23 -27.40
C PHE A 455 17.07 -3.09 -28.83
N ASP A 456 15.75 -3.04 -28.99
CA ASP A 456 15.06 -2.72 -30.23
C ASP A 456 15.12 -1.19 -30.46
N PRO A 457 15.88 -0.71 -31.46
CA PRO A 457 16.04 0.72 -31.72
C PRO A 457 14.77 1.37 -32.30
N LEU A 458 13.82 0.58 -32.77
CA LEU A 458 12.54 1.02 -33.36
C LEU A 458 11.44 1.12 -32.31
N ARG A 459 11.45 0.21 -31.33
CA ARG A 459 10.44 0.11 -30.25
C ARG A 459 10.93 0.58 -28.88
N HIS A 460 12.17 1.06 -28.79
CA HIS A 460 12.78 1.69 -27.62
C HIS A 460 12.73 0.87 -26.31
N HIS A 461 12.80 -0.46 -26.42
CA HIS A 461 12.82 -1.39 -25.29
C HIS A 461 13.65 -2.64 -25.59
N CYS A 462 13.95 -3.44 -24.56
CA CYS A 462 14.70 -4.69 -24.69
C CYS A 462 13.78 -5.85 -25.06
N THR A 463 14.14 -6.58 -26.12
CA THR A 463 13.41 -7.75 -26.63
C THR A 463 14.38 -8.89 -26.96
N LEU A 464 13.87 -10.06 -27.35
CA LEU A 464 14.71 -11.20 -27.74
C LEU A 464 15.65 -10.81 -28.89
N PRO A 465 16.91 -11.30 -28.92
CA PRO A 465 17.90 -10.95 -29.95
C PRO A 465 17.37 -11.01 -31.38
N GLU A 466 16.60 -12.06 -31.68
CA GLU A 466 15.96 -12.36 -32.96
C GLU A 466 14.95 -11.29 -33.41
N LEU A 467 14.26 -10.64 -32.46
CA LEU A 467 13.21 -9.64 -32.69
C LEU A 467 13.74 -8.20 -32.64
N SER A 468 14.95 -8.01 -32.12
CA SER A 468 15.53 -6.68 -31.84
C SER A 468 15.92 -5.87 -33.07
N GLY A 469 16.14 -6.51 -34.23
CA GLY A 469 16.61 -5.85 -35.46
C GLY A 469 18.01 -5.23 -35.38
N CYS A 470 18.73 -5.35 -34.26
CA CYS A 470 20.02 -4.70 -34.07
C CYS A 470 21.14 -5.40 -34.85
N ARG A 471 21.67 -4.71 -35.88
CA ARG A 471 22.82 -5.18 -36.67
C ARG A 471 24.13 -4.59 -36.12
N ARG A 472 25.05 -5.46 -35.67
CA ARG A 472 26.42 -5.04 -35.29
C ARG A 472 27.21 -4.66 -36.55
N ILE A 473 27.77 -3.46 -36.59
CA ILE A 473 28.68 -3.03 -37.65
C ILE A 473 30.07 -3.67 -37.40
N PRO A 474 30.72 -4.30 -38.42
CA PRO A 474 32.08 -4.81 -38.26
C PRO A 474 33.10 -3.69 -38.03
N LYS A 475 34.14 -3.95 -37.22
CA LYS A 475 35.24 -3.01 -36.98
C LYS A 475 36.17 -2.93 -38.20
N THR A 476 36.63 -1.71 -38.51
CA THR A 476 37.84 -1.47 -39.32
C THR A 476 38.73 -0.43 -38.63
N GLU A 477 40.03 -0.50 -38.92
CA GLU A 477 41.14 0.17 -38.24
C GLU A 477 41.29 1.68 -38.55
N PRO A 478 42.17 2.41 -37.83
CA PRO A 478 42.10 3.87 -37.74
C PRO A 478 42.82 4.60 -38.87
N THR A 479 42.25 5.74 -39.29
CA THR A 479 42.95 6.74 -40.11
C THR A 479 42.87 8.12 -39.47
N THR A 480 44.00 8.79 -39.45
CA THR A 480 44.29 10.11 -38.89
C THR A 480 43.51 11.24 -39.57
N THR A 481 43.45 12.40 -38.87
CA THR A 481 43.74 13.78 -39.34
C THR A 481 42.63 14.84 -39.15
N THR A 482 43.11 16.00 -38.70
CA THR A 482 42.63 17.38 -38.87
C THR A 482 41.43 17.91 -38.07
N THR A 483 41.79 18.73 -37.09
CA THR A 483 41.09 19.89 -36.54
C THR A 483 40.34 20.74 -37.58
N THR A 484 39.11 21.15 -37.27
CA THR A 484 38.63 22.51 -37.61
C THR A 484 37.82 23.09 -36.45
N THR A 485 38.23 24.28 -36.01
CA THR A 485 37.55 25.08 -34.99
C THR A 485 36.41 25.87 -35.61
N THR A 486 35.24 25.91 -34.98
CA THR A 486 34.26 26.99 -35.21
C THR A 486 33.81 27.60 -33.90
N THR A 487 34.35 28.78 -33.61
CA THR A 487 34.00 29.65 -32.49
C THR A 487 32.69 30.39 -32.78
N THR A 488 31.80 30.51 -31.79
CA THR A 488 30.82 31.61 -31.54
C THR A 488 29.66 31.11 -30.66
N THR A 489 29.12 31.87 -29.69
CA THR A 489 29.60 33.06 -28.98
C THR A 489 28.88 33.10 -27.63
N LEU A 490 29.55 33.52 -26.56
CA LEU A 490 28.89 33.84 -25.29
C LEU A 490 28.16 35.19 -25.43
N ALA A 491 26.91 35.25 -24.97
CA ALA A 491 26.16 36.49 -24.76
C ALA A 491 25.70 36.57 -23.30
N ASP A 492 26.49 37.34 -22.57
CA ASP A 492 26.52 37.68 -21.16
C ASP A 492 25.21 38.19 -20.52
N LYS A 493 25.05 37.94 -19.20
CA LYS A 493 24.31 38.76 -18.19
C LYS A 493 22.77 38.95 -18.37
N ARG A 494 21.98 39.21 -17.32
CA ARG A 494 22.27 39.70 -15.96
C ARG A 494 21.21 39.24 -14.93
N PHE A 495 21.60 39.26 -13.66
CA PHE A 495 20.75 38.98 -12.48
C PHE A 495 19.87 40.21 -12.13
N SER A 496 18.57 40.03 -11.84
CA SER A 496 17.86 40.80 -10.80
C SER A 496 16.44 40.31 -10.45
N SER A 497 16.08 40.54 -9.18
CA SER A 497 14.73 40.70 -8.61
C SER A 497 13.78 39.51 -8.49
N ARG A 498 13.33 39.30 -7.24
CA ARG A 498 12.09 38.58 -6.89
C ARG A 498 10.87 39.36 -7.40
N THR A 499 9.90 38.64 -7.95
CA THR A 499 8.49 39.04 -7.91
C THR A 499 7.65 37.84 -7.52
N THR A 500 6.80 38.01 -6.51
CA THR A 500 5.79 37.03 -6.10
C THR A 500 4.72 36.91 -7.18
N ALA A 501 4.51 35.71 -7.71
CA ALA A 501 3.43 35.40 -8.64
C ALA A 501 2.70 34.11 -8.19
N GLN A 502 1.38 34.09 -8.34
CA GLN A 502 0.53 32.94 -8.02
C GLN A 502 0.77 31.78 -9.01
N PRO A 503 0.52 30.52 -8.60
CA PRO A 503 0.77 29.35 -9.45
C PRO A 503 -0.26 29.26 -10.60
N SER A 504 0.23 28.90 -11.79
CA SER A 504 -0.58 28.62 -12.97
C SER A 504 -1.22 27.22 -12.91
N LYS A 505 -2.42 27.08 -13.49
CA LYS A 505 -3.10 25.79 -13.66
C LYS A 505 -2.30 24.86 -14.59
N GLY A 506 -2.21 23.57 -14.25
CA GLY A 506 -1.84 22.50 -15.18
C GLY A 506 -0.58 21.70 -14.85
N THR A 507 0.20 22.09 -13.83
CA THR A 507 1.32 21.28 -13.33
C THR A 507 0.83 20.18 -12.40
N PHE A 508 1.25 18.94 -12.67
CA PHE A 508 1.09 17.83 -11.73
C PHE A 508 1.94 18.11 -10.48
N VAL A 509 1.29 18.22 -9.32
CA VAL A 509 1.93 18.55 -8.05
C VAL A 509 2.29 17.26 -7.31
N CYS A 510 3.48 17.23 -6.72
CA CYS A 510 3.98 16.10 -5.96
C CYS A 510 3.65 16.25 -4.48
N ASP A 511 2.52 15.68 -4.06
CA ASP A 511 2.07 15.70 -2.66
C ASP A 511 2.92 14.79 -1.75
N ALA A 512 3.58 13.78 -2.33
CA ALA A 512 4.56 12.93 -1.69
C ALA A 512 5.53 12.36 -2.74
N ASP A 513 6.67 11.81 -2.31
CA ASP A 513 7.57 11.08 -3.20
C ASP A 513 7.03 9.68 -3.52
N GLY A 514 7.14 9.26 -4.77
CA GLY A 514 6.52 8.02 -5.25
C GLY A 514 6.20 8.00 -6.74
N PHE A 515 5.44 6.99 -7.16
CA PHE A 515 4.93 6.86 -8.52
C PHE A 515 3.42 7.09 -8.54
N PHE A 516 2.97 7.97 -9.42
CA PHE A 516 1.60 8.45 -9.52
C PHE A 516 1.11 8.29 -10.96
N SER A 517 -0.16 7.92 -11.16
CA SER A 517 -0.76 7.92 -12.49
C SER A 517 -0.68 9.32 -13.12
N ASN A 518 -0.37 9.41 -14.41
CA ASN A 518 -0.56 10.68 -15.12
C ASN A 518 -2.06 10.92 -15.26
N PRO A 519 -2.62 12.04 -14.77
CA PRO A 519 -4.06 12.26 -14.81
C PRO A 519 -4.60 12.19 -16.24
N THR A 520 -3.96 12.89 -17.19
CA THR A 520 -4.47 13.03 -18.56
C THR A 520 -4.08 11.90 -19.51
N ASN A 521 -3.25 10.92 -19.12
CA ASN A 521 -2.88 9.85 -20.02
C ASN A 521 -2.52 8.56 -19.26
N CYS A 522 -3.37 7.54 -19.36
CA CYS A 522 -3.20 6.27 -18.67
C CYS A 522 -2.01 5.42 -19.16
N THR A 523 -1.46 5.71 -20.34
CA THR A 523 -0.17 5.16 -20.79
C THR A 523 1.02 5.96 -20.26
N GLN A 524 0.82 6.92 -19.36
CA GLN A 524 1.86 7.75 -18.76
C GLN A 524 1.75 7.75 -17.24
N PHE A 525 2.87 8.01 -16.58
CA PHE A 525 2.92 8.16 -15.12
C PHE A 525 3.92 9.25 -14.73
N TYR A 526 3.73 9.83 -13.55
CA TYR A 526 4.70 10.71 -12.93
C TYR A 526 5.48 9.95 -11.87
N ARG A 527 6.79 10.21 -11.79
CA ARG A 527 7.57 9.94 -10.59
C ARG A 527 7.82 11.26 -9.89
N CYS A 528 7.43 11.35 -8.63
CA CYS A 528 7.75 12.46 -7.76
C CYS A 528 9.02 12.16 -6.97
N VAL A 529 9.95 13.10 -6.99
CA VAL A 529 11.17 13.09 -6.17
C VAL A 529 11.44 14.52 -5.70
N GLY A 530 11.50 14.74 -4.39
CA GLY A 530 11.74 16.06 -3.78
C GLY A 530 10.73 17.12 -4.21
N GLY A 531 9.46 16.74 -4.43
CA GLY A 531 8.41 17.65 -4.90
C GLY A 531 8.42 17.97 -6.41
N ILE A 532 9.34 17.37 -7.19
CA ILE A 532 9.46 17.59 -8.64
C ILE A 532 8.88 16.40 -9.42
N ALA A 533 8.01 16.68 -10.38
CA ALA A 533 7.31 15.69 -11.19
C ALA A 533 8.06 15.35 -12.50
N PHE A 534 8.49 14.10 -12.64
CA PHE A 534 9.11 13.58 -13.86
C PHE A 534 8.12 12.70 -14.63
N LYS A 535 7.83 13.05 -15.89
CA LYS A 535 6.84 12.37 -16.73
C LYS A 535 7.46 11.21 -17.52
N PHE A 536 6.84 10.04 -17.45
CA PHE A 536 7.22 8.82 -18.17
C PHE A 536 6.05 8.29 -19.01
N THR A 537 6.37 7.49 -20.03
CA THR A 537 5.40 6.72 -20.83
C THR A 537 5.64 5.24 -20.61
N CYS A 538 4.56 4.50 -20.38
CA CYS A 538 4.53 3.04 -20.27
C CYS A 538 4.92 2.40 -21.63
N PRO A 539 5.47 1.17 -21.63
CA PRO A 539 5.64 0.39 -22.86
C PRO A 539 4.32 0.21 -23.61
N GLN A 540 4.37 0.04 -24.94
CA GLN A 540 3.17 -0.06 -25.77
C GLN A 540 2.20 -1.14 -25.26
N GLY A 541 0.92 -0.77 -25.18
CA GLY A 541 -0.15 -1.65 -24.72
C GLY A 541 -0.34 -1.74 -23.20
N LEU A 542 0.56 -1.14 -22.40
CA LEU A 542 0.49 -1.17 -20.93
C LEU A 542 0.01 0.16 -20.32
N GLN A 543 -0.56 0.07 -19.12
CA GLN A 543 -1.06 1.21 -18.34
C GLN A 543 -0.55 1.12 -16.89
N PHE A 544 -0.40 2.28 -16.23
CA PHE A 544 0.10 2.35 -14.85
C PHE A 544 -1.01 2.05 -13.82
N ASN A 545 -0.75 1.18 -12.84
CA ASN A 545 -1.71 0.79 -11.80
C ASN A 545 -1.15 1.06 -10.39
N GLN A 546 -1.91 1.81 -9.58
CA GLN A 546 -1.57 2.20 -8.22
C GLN A 546 -2.39 1.39 -7.20
N ARG A 547 -1.77 0.97 -6.09
CA ARG A 547 -2.27 -0.08 -5.16
C ARG A 547 -3.67 0.12 -4.54
N HIS A 548 -4.31 1.27 -4.69
CA HIS A 548 -5.66 1.55 -4.15
C HIS A 548 -6.79 0.75 -4.83
N SER A 549 -6.60 0.38 -6.10
CA SER A 549 -7.62 -0.26 -6.95
C SER A 549 -8.22 -1.56 -6.38
N LEU A 550 -7.48 -2.30 -5.53
CA LEU A 550 -7.93 -3.60 -5.00
C LEU A 550 -9.03 -3.46 -3.93
N VAL A 551 -8.95 -2.45 -3.07
CA VAL A 551 -9.94 -2.23 -1.99
C VAL A 551 -11.29 -1.79 -2.57
N GLU A 552 -11.23 -0.89 -3.56
CA GLU A 552 -12.38 -0.45 -4.37
C GLU A 552 -13.04 -1.66 -5.07
N PHE A 553 -12.24 -2.54 -5.67
CA PHE A 553 -12.72 -3.73 -6.39
C PHE A 553 -13.40 -4.74 -5.45
N LEU A 554 -12.75 -5.08 -4.33
CA LEU A 554 -13.30 -6.03 -3.35
C LEU A 554 -14.58 -5.53 -2.69
N SER A 555 -14.67 -4.23 -2.37
CA SER A 555 -15.90 -3.64 -1.84
C SER A 555 -17.03 -3.61 -2.87
N GLY A 556 -16.72 -3.32 -4.13
CA GLY A 556 -17.66 -3.43 -5.24
C GLY A 556 -18.25 -4.83 -5.36
N ILE A 557 -17.39 -5.86 -5.41
CA ILE A 557 -17.83 -7.27 -5.45
C ILE A 557 -18.66 -7.63 -4.21
N LEU A 558 -18.19 -7.32 -3.01
CA LEU A 558 -18.90 -7.67 -1.77
C LEU A 558 -20.30 -7.06 -1.73
N SER A 559 -20.44 -5.80 -2.12
CA SER A 559 -21.73 -5.10 -2.15
C SER A 559 -22.68 -5.69 -3.20
N ILE A 560 -22.15 -6.11 -4.36
CA ILE A 560 -22.91 -6.85 -5.39
C ILE A 560 -23.36 -8.21 -4.85
N CYS A 561 -22.48 -9.00 -4.22
CA CYS A 561 -22.81 -10.30 -3.64
C CYS A 561 -23.89 -10.20 -2.55
N CYS A 562 -23.80 -9.21 -1.65
CA CYS A 562 -24.84 -8.93 -0.66
C CYS A 562 -26.20 -8.63 -1.31
N MET A 563 -26.22 -7.88 -2.42
CA MET A 563 -27.46 -7.53 -3.11
C MET A 563 -28.05 -8.70 -3.92
N VAL A 564 -27.20 -9.55 -4.53
CA VAL A 564 -27.61 -10.82 -5.16
C VAL A 564 -28.30 -11.72 -4.13
N PHE A 565 -27.69 -11.89 -2.95
CA PHE A 565 -28.28 -12.67 -1.87
C PHE A 565 -29.60 -12.07 -1.38
N LEU A 566 -29.71 -10.74 -1.28
CA LEU A 566 -30.95 -10.08 -0.91
C LEU A 566 -32.06 -10.28 -1.94
N GLY A 567 -31.75 -10.19 -3.25
CA GLY A 567 -32.73 -10.46 -4.30
C GLY A 567 -33.19 -11.92 -4.31
N PHE A 568 -32.29 -12.87 -4.06
CA PHE A 568 -32.65 -14.28 -3.86
C PHE A 568 -33.54 -14.50 -2.63
N ALA A 569 -33.22 -13.84 -1.51
CA ALA A 569 -34.05 -13.87 -0.31
C ALA A 569 -35.43 -13.23 -0.55
N ASP A 570 -35.53 -12.25 -1.44
CA ASP A 570 -36.79 -11.62 -1.85
C ASP A 570 -37.64 -12.58 -2.71
N ASP A 571 -37.04 -13.20 -3.72
CA ASP A 571 -37.67 -14.22 -4.57
C ASP A 571 -38.17 -15.45 -3.76
N VAL A 572 -37.49 -15.81 -2.67
CA VAL A 572 -37.84 -16.98 -1.83
C VAL A 572 -38.82 -16.63 -0.69
N LEU A 573 -38.77 -15.42 -0.12
CA LEU A 573 -39.49 -15.07 1.12
C LEU A 573 -40.63 -14.04 0.94
N ASP A 574 -40.87 -13.51 -0.27
CA ASP A 574 -41.84 -12.45 -0.59
C ASP A 574 -41.73 -11.26 0.40
N LEU A 575 -40.58 -10.57 0.39
CA LEU A 575 -40.27 -9.59 1.42
C LEU A 575 -41.20 -8.37 1.32
N ARG A 576 -41.83 -8.03 2.46
CA ARG A 576 -42.67 -6.81 2.56
C ARG A 576 -41.90 -5.57 2.10
N TRP A 577 -42.54 -4.73 1.30
CA TRP A 577 -41.98 -3.52 0.65
C TRP A 577 -41.07 -2.65 1.54
N ARG A 578 -41.37 -2.51 2.84
CA ARG A 578 -40.56 -1.74 3.78
C ARG A 578 -39.11 -2.26 3.93
N HIS A 579 -38.92 -3.58 3.81
CA HIS A 579 -37.61 -4.21 3.87
C HIS A 579 -36.86 -4.04 2.53
N LYS A 580 -37.59 -3.98 1.39
CA LYS A 580 -37.02 -3.65 0.06
C LYS A 580 -36.44 -2.22 -0.02
N LEU A 581 -36.72 -1.36 0.95
CA LEU A 581 -36.06 -0.05 1.12
C LEU A 581 -34.88 -0.09 2.10
N LEU A 582 -35.06 -0.74 3.26
CA LEU A 582 -34.07 -0.73 4.34
C LEU A 582 -32.90 -1.69 4.10
N LEU A 583 -33.15 -2.90 3.60
CA LEU A 583 -32.10 -3.91 3.42
C LEU A 583 -31.09 -3.56 2.31
N PRO A 584 -31.46 -2.96 1.16
CA PRO A 584 -30.47 -2.48 0.20
C PRO A 584 -29.57 -1.38 0.76
N THR A 585 -30.07 -0.53 1.66
CA THR A 585 -29.25 0.46 2.39
C THR A 585 -28.14 -0.24 3.16
N VAL A 586 -28.47 -1.30 3.92
CA VAL A 586 -27.48 -2.11 4.67
C VAL A 586 -26.50 -2.82 3.73
N ALA A 587 -26.99 -3.42 2.64
CA ALA A 587 -26.15 -4.12 1.67
C ALA A 587 -25.20 -3.20 0.88
N SER A 588 -25.49 -1.88 0.82
CA SER A 588 -24.59 -0.87 0.24
C SER A 588 -23.53 -0.31 1.21
N LEU A 589 -23.54 -0.69 2.49
CA LEU A 589 -22.57 -0.18 3.47
C LEU A 589 -21.09 -0.41 3.09
N PRO A 590 -20.65 -1.54 2.52
CA PRO A 590 -19.24 -1.71 2.16
C PRO A 590 -18.79 -0.70 1.09
N LEU A 591 -19.65 -0.46 0.09
CA LEU A 591 -19.45 0.56 -0.95
C LEU A 591 -19.35 1.96 -0.34
N LEU A 592 -20.26 2.31 0.57
CA LEU A 592 -20.27 3.61 1.26
C LEU A 592 -19.04 3.81 2.16
N MET A 593 -18.63 2.77 2.89
CA MET A 593 -17.45 2.81 3.77
C MET A 593 -16.16 3.00 2.99
N VAL A 594 -15.98 2.31 1.86
CA VAL A 594 -14.80 2.51 0.99
C VAL A 594 -14.85 3.87 0.32
N TYR A 595 -16.01 4.35 -0.13
CA TYR A 595 -16.12 5.72 -0.67
C TYR A 595 -15.70 6.77 0.38
N ALA A 596 -16.15 6.62 1.62
CA ALA A 596 -15.79 7.50 2.74
C ALA A 596 -14.29 7.42 3.09
N ALA A 597 -13.72 6.21 3.17
CA ALA A 597 -12.33 6.01 3.56
C ALA A 597 -11.31 6.37 2.46
N THR A 598 -11.67 6.21 1.18
CA THR A 598 -10.77 6.43 0.05
C THR A 598 -10.87 7.84 -0.53
N TYR A 599 -12.07 8.42 -0.63
CA TYR A 599 -12.28 9.71 -1.31
C TYR A 599 -12.62 10.86 -0.37
N ASN A 600 -13.39 10.58 0.70
CA ASN A 600 -13.87 11.54 1.70
C ASN A 600 -14.45 12.87 1.14
N SER A 601 -14.88 12.89 -0.13
CA SER A 601 -15.32 14.08 -0.83
C SER A 601 -16.85 14.19 -0.76
N THR A 602 -17.31 15.24 -0.08
CA THR A 602 -18.73 15.53 0.19
C THR A 602 -19.20 16.81 -0.53
N SER A 603 -18.45 17.21 -1.56
CA SER A 603 -18.59 18.46 -2.28
C SER A 603 -19.36 18.28 -3.59
N ILE A 604 -20.38 19.11 -3.82
CA ILE A 604 -21.14 19.18 -5.07
C ILE A 604 -20.86 20.48 -5.82
N VAL A 605 -20.64 20.39 -7.13
CA VAL A 605 -20.59 21.56 -8.03
C VAL A 605 -22.01 22.12 -8.19
N ILE A 606 -22.17 23.42 -7.95
CA ILE A 606 -23.45 24.13 -8.01
C ILE A 606 -23.69 24.67 -9.43
N PRO A 607 -24.92 24.55 -10.00
CA PRO A 607 -25.25 25.12 -11.29
C PRO A 607 -25.07 26.64 -11.34
N LEU A 608 -24.63 27.19 -12.48
CA LEU A 608 -24.35 28.61 -12.72
C LEU A 608 -25.43 29.55 -12.18
N GLN A 609 -26.69 29.18 -12.37
CA GLN A 609 -27.87 29.94 -11.95
C GLN A 609 -28.02 30.05 -10.41
N LEU A 610 -27.40 29.12 -9.66
CA LEU A 610 -27.45 29.02 -8.20
C LEU A 610 -26.13 29.42 -7.52
N GLN A 611 -25.05 29.60 -8.29
CA GLN A 611 -23.74 30.04 -7.77
C GLN A 611 -23.78 31.38 -7.02
N PRO A 612 -24.63 32.38 -7.37
CA PRO A 612 -24.75 33.61 -6.58
C PRO A 612 -25.20 33.39 -5.12
N CYS A 613 -25.98 32.33 -4.85
CA CYS A 613 -26.52 32.05 -3.52
C CYS A 613 -25.68 31.04 -2.72
N PHE A 614 -25.04 30.07 -3.40
CA PHE A 614 -24.39 28.92 -2.74
C PHE A 614 -22.90 28.75 -3.11
N GLY A 615 -22.31 29.68 -3.87
CA GLY A 615 -20.95 29.57 -4.36
C GLY A 615 -20.78 28.52 -5.47
N LYS A 616 -19.54 28.30 -5.91
CA LYS A 616 -19.22 27.35 -7.02
C LYS A 616 -19.29 25.89 -6.61
N VAL A 617 -18.95 25.60 -5.37
CA VAL A 617 -18.90 24.26 -4.78
C VAL A 617 -19.51 24.33 -3.39
N LEU A 618 -20.49 23.47 -3.10
CA LEU A 618 -21.13 23.35 -1.80
C LEU A 618 -20.73 22.03 -1.16
N ASN A 619 -20.17 22.07 0.04
CA ASN A 619 -19.98 20.87 0.86
C ASN A 619 -21.28 20.58 1.62
N ILE A 620 -21.87 19.40 1.40
CA ILE A 620 -23.11 18.97 2.06
C ILE A 620 -22.88 17.90 3.15
N GLY A 621 -21.61 17.57 3.44
CA GLY A 621 -21.19 16.68 4.51
C GLY A 621 -21.87 15.32 4.48
N VAL A 622 -22.45 14.92 5.62
CA VAL A 622 -23.14 13.63 5.80
C VAL A 622 -24.28 13.42 4.78
N LEU A 623 -24.94 14.49 4.32
CA LEU A 623 -26.02 14.40 3.34
C LEU A 623 -25.52 13.89 1.97
N TYR A 624 -24.23 14.01 1.65
CA TYR A 624 -23.67 13.40 0.44
C TYR A 624 -23.67 11.87 0.53
N TYR A 625 -23.29 11.33 1.69
CA TYR A 625 -23.31 9.87 1.94
C TYR A 625 -24.75 9.32 1.92
N VAL A 626 -25.72 10.08 2.44
CA VAL A 626 -27.14 9.76 2.29
C VAL A 626 -27.55 9.76 0.81
N TYR A 627 -27.15 10.76 0.03
CA TYR A 627 -27.43 10.81 -1.41
C TYR A 627 -26.86 9.61 -2.18
N ILE A 628 -25.57 9.26 -2.01
CA ILE A 628 -25.00 8.10 -2.73
C ILE A 628 -25.56 6.75 -2.23
N GLY A 629 -25.96 6.65 -0.96
CA GLY A 629 -26.72 5.50 -0.46
C GLY A 629 -28.09 5.38 -1.13
N MET A 630 -28.83 6.49 -1.24
CA MET A 630 -30.10 6.54 -1.97
C MET A 630 -29.96 6.25 -3.46
N VAL A 631 -28.83 6.61 -4.10
CA VAL A 631 -28.52 6.19 -5.48
C VAL A 631 -28.38 4.68 -5.59
N ALA A 632 -27.68 4.02 -4.65
CA ALA A 632 -27.56 2.56 -4.64
C ALA A 632 -28.93 1.87 -4.46
N VAL A 633 -29.71 2.31 -3.47
CA VAL A 633 -31.08 1.82 -3.20
C VAL A 633 -32.03 2.08 -4.38
N PHE A 634 -31.87 3.20 -5.08
CA PHE A 634 -32.64 3.50 -6.28
C PHE A 634 -32.29 2.54 -7.41
N CYS A 635 -31.02 2.37 -7.76
CA CYS A 635 -30.63 1.52 -8.89
C CYS A 635 -31.11 0.07 -8.75
N THR A 636 -31.07 -0.53 -7.56
CA THR A 636 -31.52 -1.92 -7.30
C THR A 636 -33.03 -2.08 -7.43
N ASN A 637 -33.81 -1.06 -7.04
CA ASN A 637 -35.26 -1.09 -7.14
C ASN A 637 -35.79 -0.61 -8.52
N ALA A 638 -35.06 0.27 -9.20
CA ALA A 638 -35.48 0.94 -10.43
C ALA A 638 -35.74 -0.01 -11.60
N ILE A 639 -34.87 -1.02 -11.78
CA ILE A 639 -35.02 -2.05 -12.82
C ILE A 639 -36.26 -2.90 -12.54
N ASN A 640 -36.43 -3.33 -11.28
CA ASN A 640 -37.56 -4.15 -10.85
C ASN A 640 -38.91 -3.41 -10.95
N ILE A 641 -38.96 -2.12 -10.57
CA ILE A 641 -40.18 -1.31 -10.68
C ILE A 641 -40.61 -1.10 -12.15
N TYR A 642 -39.71 -1.29 -13.11
CA TYR A 642 -39.96 -1.23 -14.55
C TYR A 642 -39.93 -2.62 -15.23
N ALA A 643 -39.99 -3.71 -14.46
CA ALA A 643 -40.12 -5.09 -14.92
C ALA A 643 -41.56 -5.48 -15.26
N GLY A 644 -41.76 -6.66 -15.85
CA GLY A 644 -43.07 -7.31 -15.98
C GLY A 644 -43.46 -7.84 -17.35
N ILE A 645 -42.52 -7.93 -18.31
CA ILE A 645 -42.71 -8.60 -19.61
C ILE A 645 -41.40 -9.26 -20.05
N ASN A 646 -41.48 -10.37 -20.78
CA ASN A 646 -40.33 -11.21 -21.13
C ASN A 646 -39.26 -10.45 -21.94
N GLY A 647 -38.03 -10.43 -21.43
CA GLY A 647 -36.88 -9.78 -22.06
C GLY A 647 -36.67 -8.31 -21.65
N LEU A 648 -37.58 -7.69 -20.89
CA LEU A 648 -37.47 -6.27 -20.54
C LEU A 648 -36.43 -6.03 -19.44
N GLU A 649 -36.34 -6.90 -18.43
CA GLU A 649 -35.45 -6.77 -17.29
C GLU A 649 -33.98 -6.88 -17.73
N VAL A 650 -33.67 -7.93 -18.48
CA VAL A 650 -32.33 -8.16 -19.03
C VAL A 650 -32.03 -7.18 -20.17
N GLY A 651 -33.00 -6.92 -21.05
CA GLY A 651 -32.82 -6.04 -22.20
C GLY A 651 -32.53 -4.59 -21.82
N GLN A 652 -33.29 -3.99 -20.89
CA GLN A 652 -33.05 -2.61 -20.45
C GLN A 652 -31.68 -2.48 -19.78
N SER A 653 -31.30 -3.49 -19.00
CA SER A 653 -30.04 -3.51 -18.26
C SER A 653 -28.83 -3.61 -19.19
N ILE A 654 -28.91 -4.40 -20.27
CA ILE A 654 -27.88 -4.44 -21.32
C ILE A 654 -27.73 -3.08 -22.01
N ILE A 655 -28.84 -2.40 -22.35
CA ILE A 655 -28.79 -1.08 -23.00
C ILE A 655 -28.12 -0.04 -22.08
N ILE A 656 -28.47 -0.04 -20.79
CA ILE A 656 -27.81 0.78 -19.77
C ILE A 656 -26.32 0.44 -19.67
N ALA A 657 -25.96 -0.85 -19.56
CA ALA A 657 -24.57 -1.29 -19.44
C ALA A 657 -23.72 -0.91 -20.66
N ILE A 658 -24.22 -1.10 -21.88
CA ILE A 658 -23.55 -0.69 -23.12
C ILE A 658 -23.41 0.84 -23.16
N SER A 659 -24.41 1.58 -22.69
CA SER A 659 -24.32 3.06 -22.62
C SER A 659 -23.27 3.50 -21.59
N ILE A 660 -23.17 2.85 -20.43
CA ILE A 660 -22.10 3.12 -19.47
C ILE A 660 -20.74 2.72 -20.06
N LEU A 661 -20.63 1.62 -20.81
CA LEU A 661 -19.39 1.22 -21.48
C LEU A 661 -18.96 2.26 -22.52
N ILE A 662 -19.87 2.72 -23.39
CA ILE A 662 -19.62 3.80 -24.35
C ILE A 662 -19.22 5.09 -23.64
N PHE A 663 -19.90 5.46 -22.53
CA PHE A 663 -19.53 6.62 -21.73
C PHE A 663 -18.08 6.56 -21.28
N ASN A 664 -17.68 5.46 -20.63
CA ASN A 664 -16.31 5.29 -20.11
C ASN A 664 -15.28 5.31 -21.25
N ILE A 665 -15.55 4.63 -22.38
CA ILE A 665 -14.67 4.68 -23.57
C ILE A 665 -14.52 6.11 -24.10
N VAL A 666 -15.61 6.88 -24.21
CA VAL A 666 -15.55 8.27 -24.67
C VAL A 666 -14.74 9.14 -23.72
N GLN A 667 -14.89 8.97 -22.40
CA GLN A 667 -14.10 9.72 -21.40
C GLN A 667 -12.61 9.39 -21.47
N LEU A 668 -12.26 8.10 -21.67
CA LEU A 668 -10.88 7.65 -21.85
C LEU A 668 -10.24 8.19 -23.15
N VAL A 669 -10.98 8.15 -24.26
CA VAL A 669 -10.53 8.70 -25.55
C VAL A 669 -10.37 10.22 -25.51
N ARG A 670 -11.15 10.92 -24.67
CA ARG A 670 -11.02 12.36 -24.44
C ARG A 670 -9.86 12.77 -23.54
N LEU A 671 -9.09 11.82 -22.99
CA LEU A 671 -7.91 12.09 -22.14
C LEU A 671 -8.24 12.99 -20.92
N GLU A 672 -9.48 12.92 -20.40
CA GLU A 672 -9.85 13.58 -19.15
C GLU A 672 -9.02 13.03 -17.98
N GLN A 673 -8.80 13.83 -16.93
CA GLN A 673 -7.80 13.62 -15.86
C GLN A 673 -7.98 12.34 -14.99
N GLU A 674 -8.91 11.47 -15.33
CA GLU A 674 -9.51 10.47 -14.44
C GLU A 674 -9.60 9.07 -15.08
N CYS A 675 -8.62 8.70 -15.91
CA CYS A 675 -8.52 7.37 -16.56
C CYS A 675 -8.85 6.18 -15.64
N ARG A 676 -8.40 6.24 -14.37
CA ARG A 676 -8.48 5.14 -13.39
C ARG A 676 -9.92 4.71 -13.11
N TYR A 677 -10.81 5.67 -12.90
CA TYR A 677 -12.23 5.42 -12.57
C TYR A 677 -12.99 4.82 -13.75
N HIS A 678 -12.64 5.25 -14.97
CA HIS A 678 -13.25 4.73 -16.18
C HIS A 678 -12.76 3.32 -16.55
N MET A 679 -11.48 3.01 -16.34
CA MET A 679 -10.96 1.64 -16.42
C MET A 679 -11.61 0.72 -15.37
N PHE A 680 -11.73 1.16 -14.11
CA PHE A 680 -12.40 0.42 -13.04
C PHE A 680 -13.82 -0.01 -13.44
N SER A 681 -14.62 0.93 -13.95
CA SER A 681 -15.98 0.67 -14.42
C SER A 681 -16.03 -0.39 -15.53
N ILE A 682 -15.09 -0.35 -16.48
CA ILE A 682 -15.05 -1.27 -17.63
C ILE A 682 -14.77 -2.73 -17.19
N TYR A 683 -13.92 -2.94 -16.17
CA TYR A 683 -13.64 -4.30 -15.66
C TYR A 683 -14.88 -5.03 -15.14
N PHE A 684 -15.86 -4.32 -14.57
CA PHE A 684 -17.15 -4.92 -14.17
C PHE A 684 -18.12 -5.07 -15.34
N LEU A 685 -18.14 -4.11 -16.27
CA LEU A 685 -19.13 -4.07 -17.35
C LEU A 685 -18.90 -5.12 -18.44
N LEU A 686 -17.66 -5.40 -18.82
CA LEU A 686 -17.36 -6.39 -19.86
C LEU A 686 -17.89 -7.80 -19.54
N PRO A 687 -17.59 -8.42 -18.37
CA PRO A 687 -18.15 -9.73 -18.02
C PRO A 687 -19.67 -9.67 -17.84
N TYR A 688 -20.21 -8.59 -17.25
CA TYR A 688 -21.66 -8.41 -17.07
C TYR A 688 -22.42 -8.35 -18.39
N ILE A 689 -21.93 -7.61 -19.38
CA ILE A 689 -22.56 -7.52 -20.71
C ILE A 689 -22.51 -8.88 -21.40
N ALA A 690 -21.36 -9.57 -21.35
CA ALA A 690 -21.22 -10.90 -21.96
C ALA A 690 -22.20 -11.92 -21.37
N THR A 691 -22.30 -12.02 -20.04
CA THR A 691 -23.23 -12.96 -19.38
C THR A 691 -24.69 -12.56 -19.57
N SER A 692 -25.00 -11.25 -19.55
CA SER A 692 -26.36 -10.76 -19.74
C SER A 692 -26.85 -10.95 -21.17
N LEU A 693 -26.00 -10.78 -22.19
CA LEU A 693 -26.36 -11.07 -23.59
C LEU A 693 -26.72 -12.55 -23.81
N VAL A 694 -26.02 -13.46 -23.14
CA VAL A 694 -26.37 -14.89 -23.13
C VAL A 694 -27.68 -15.12 -22.40
N LEU A 695 -27.87 -14.53 -21.22
CA LEU A 695 -29.12 -14.64 -20.44
C LEU A 695 -30.33 -14.08 -21.21
N LEU A 696 -30.16 -12.99 -21.96
CA LEU A 696 -31.21 -12.40 -22.78
C LEU A 696 -31.76 -13.41 -23.79
N ARG A 697 -30.93 -14.28 -24.37
CA ARG A 697 -31.39 -15.32 -25.29
C ARG A 697 -32.42 -16.27 -24.65
N PHE A 698 -32.31 -16.54 -23.36
CA PHE A 698 -33.19 -17.44 -22.62
C PHE A 698 -34.40 -16.72 -21.98
N ASN A 699 -34.24 -15.42 -21.66
CA ASN A 699 -35.28 -14.57 -21.08
C ASN A 699 -36.12 -13.83 -22.15
N TRP A 700 -35.68 -13.79 -23.41
CA TRP A 700 -36.43 -13.19 -24.51
C TRP A 700 -37.75 -13.91 -24.78
N TYR A 701 -38.77 -13.17 -25.23
CA TYR A 701 -40.09 -13.74 -25.54
C TYR A 701 -40.03 -14.88 -26.60
N PRO A 702 -40.66 -16.05 -26.34
CA PRO A 702 -41.24 -16.49 -25.07
C PRO A 702 -40.16 -16.96 -24.09
N ALA A 703 -40.16 -16.46 -22.86
CA ALA A 703 -39.08 -16.75 -21.90
C ALA A 703 -39.05 -18.23 -21.50
N SER A 704 -37.86 -18.80 -21.53
CA SER A 704 -37.52 -20.10 -20.93
C SER A 704 -36.98 -19.97 -19.50
N VAL A 705 -36.46 -18.79 -19.15
CA VAL A 705 -35.91 -18.47 -17.83
C VAL A 705 -36.44 -17.11 -17.36
N PHE A 706 -37.08 -17.11 -16.19
CA PHE A 706 -37.44 -15.90 -15.45
C PHE A 706 -36.29 -15.52 -14.52
N VAL A 707 -35.96 -14.23 -14.46
CA VAL A 707 -34.72 -13.75 -13.81
C VAL A 707 -34.91 -13.20 -12.39
N GLY A 708 -36.17 -12.95 -11.99
CA GLY A 708 -36.56 -12.58 -10.63
C GLY A 708 -36.03 -11.25 -10.12
N ASP A 709 -36.29 -11.00 -8.84
CA ASP A 709 -35.72 -9.88 -8.09
C ASP A 709 -34.20 -10.04 -7.98
N THR A 710 -33.68 -11.28 -7.89
CA THR A 710 -32.25 -11.63 -7.91
C THR A 710 -31.46 -10.91 -9.02
N PHE A 711 -31.89 -11.00 -10.27
CA PHE A 711 -31.18 -10.36 -11.40
C PHE A 711 -31.35 -8.84 -11.41
N CYS A 712 -32.53 -8.33 -11.03
CA CYS A 712 -32.79 -6.89 -11.00
C CYS A 712 -31.90 -6.21 -9.93
N TYR A 713 -31.78 -6.83 -8.76
CA TYR A 713 -30.94 -6.39 -7.65
C TYR A 713 -29.45 -6.49 -7.99
N PHE A 714 -29.01 -7.59 -8.62
CA PHE A 714 -27.66 -7.76 -9.15
C PHE A 714 -27.27 -6.63 -10.12
N SER A 715 -28.10 -6.43 -11.15
CA SER A 715 -27.85 -5.44 -12.21
C SER A 715 -27.84 -4.02 -11.67
N GLY A 716 -28.82 -3.67 -10.84
CA GLY A 716 -28.90 -2.36 -10.22
C GLY A 716 -27.72 -2.07 -9.30
N MET A 717 -27.26 -3.05 -8.53
CA MET A 717 -26.10 -2.84 -7.66
C MET A 717 -24.78 -2.76 -8.43
N LEU A 718 -24.62 -3.52 -9.50
CA LEU A 718 -23.46 -3.38 -10.38
C LEU A 718 -23.40 -1.98 -10.98
N PHE A 719 -24.53 -1.44 -11.45
CA PHE A 719 -24.61 -0.07 -11.95
C PHE A 719 -24.31 0.98 -10.86
N ALA A 720 -24.80 0.80 -9.65
CA ALA A 720 -24.48 1.67 -8.52
C ALA A 720 -22.98 1.65 -8.19
N VAL A 721 -22.37 0.46 -8.08
CA VAL A 721 -20.93 0.29 -7.81
C VAL A 721 -20.08 0.99 -8.86
N VAL A 722 -20.32 0.72 -10.16
CA VAL A 722 -19.50 1.33 -11.22
C VAL A 722 -19.74 2.83 -11.35
N GLY A 723 -20.93 3.34 -11.07
CA GLY A 723 -21.22 4.78 -11.12
C GLY A 723 -20.71 5.57 -9.91
N ILE A 724 -20.73 4.97 -8.71
CA ILE A 724 -20.27 5.62 -7.47
C ILE A 724 -18.74 5.60 -7.40
N LEU A 725 -18.10 4.43 -7.54
CA LEU A 725 -16.62 4.32 -7.55
C LEU A 725 -16.01 4.82 -8.87
N GLY A 726 -16.80 4.85 -9.96
CA GLY A 726 -16.41 5.51 -11.20
C GLY A 726 -16.57 7.04 -11.20
N HIS A 727 -17.04 7.64 -10.10
CA HIS A 727 -17.29 9.09 -9.95
C HIS A 727 -18.27 9.73 -10.97
N PHE A 728 -19.06 8.92 -11.69
CA PHE A 728 -20.04 9.40 -12.68
C PHE A 728 -21.52 9.19 -12.28
N SER A 729 -21.82 9.01 -10.99
CA SER A 729 -23.17 8.78 -10.45
C SER A 729 -24.25 9.74 -10.97
N LYS A 730 -23.91 11.01 -11.22
CA LYS A 730 -24.82 12.00 -11.86
C LYS A 730 -25.19 11.61 -13.30
N THR A 731 -24.21 11.16 -14.08
CA THR A 731 -24.41 10.67 -15.46
C THR A 731 -25.16 9.33 -15.45
N LEU A 732 -24.90 8.46 -14.46
CA LEU A 732 -25.65 7.23 -14.26
C LEU A 732 -27.16 7.50 -14.15
N MET A 733 -27.56 8.49 -13.35
CA MET A 733 -28.98 8.86 -13.22
C MET A 733 -29.61 9.32 -14.54
N LEU A 734 -28.86 9.98 -15.44
CA LEU A 734 -29.37 10.33 -16.77
C LEU A 734 -29.63 9.09 -17.65
N LEU A 735 -28.83 8.02 -17.50
CA LEU A 735 -29.05 6.75 -18.20
C LEU A 735 -30.22 5.93 -17.61
N PHE A 736 -30.69 6.29 -16.42
CA PHE A 736 -31.89 5.71 -15.77
C PHE A 736 -33.17 6.53 -16.04
N LEU A 737 -33.17 7.45 -17.01
CA LEU A 737 -34.30 8.37 -17.24
C LEU A 737 -35.67 7.66 -17.43
N PRO A 738 -35.81 6.54 -18.18
CA PRO A 738 -37.07 5.80 -18.26
C PRO A 738 -37.52 5.22 -16.91
N GLN A 739 -36.59 4.70 -16.12
CA GLN A 739 -36.86 4.14 -14.80
C GLN A 739 -37.26 5.24 -13.80
N ILE A 740 -36.60 6.40 -13.84
CA ILE A 740 -36.95 7.59 -13.05
C ILE A 740 -38.36 8.06 -13.41
N PHE A 741 -38.68 8.17 -14.71
CA PHE A 741 -40.02 8.53 -15.17
C PHE A 741 -41.07 7.52 -14.71
N ASN A 742 -40.82 6.22 -14.89
CA ASN A 742 -41.73 5.14 -14.46
C ASN A 742 -41.93 5.15 -12.93
N PHE A 743 -40.87 5.36 -12.16
CA PHE A 743 -40.95 5.49 -10.70
C PHE A 743 -41.80 6.68 -10.26
N ILE A 744 -41.53 7.88 -10.80
CA ILE A 744 -42.29 9.11 -10.52
C ILE A 744 -43.77 8.93 -10.89
N PHE A 745 -44.05 8.38 -12.07
CA PHE A 745 -45.41 8.10 -12.53
C PHE A 745 -46.14 7.08 -11.64
N SER A 746 -45.43 6.07 -11.12
CA SER A 746 -45.95 5.07 -10.18
C SER A 746 -46.15 5.57 -8.74
N LEU A 747 -45.62 6.73 -8.33
CA LEU A 747 -45.68 7.18 -6.92
C LEU A 747 -47.10 7.18 -6.30
N PRO A 748 -48.17 7.62 -7.00
CA PRO A 748 -49.52 7.60 -6.43
C PRO A 748 -50.03 6.20 -6.07
N GLN A 749 -49.67 5.19 -6.87
CA GLN A 749 -49.99 3.79 -6.57
C GLN A 749 -49.04 3.22 -5.49
N LEU A 750 -47.74 3.51 -5.57
CA LEU A 750 -46.74 3.05 -4.59
C LEU A 750 -47.04 3.52 -3.16
N PHE A 751 -47.44 4.78 -2.98
CA PHE A 751 -47.82 5.34 -1.68
C PHE A 751 -49.30 5.08 -1.30
N ARG A 752 -50.03 4.27 -2.08
CA ARG A 752 -51.44 3.93 -1.85
C ARG A 752 -52.39 5.15 -1.79
N ILE A 753 -52.01 6.24 -2.46
CA ILE A 753 -52.88 7.42 -2.68
C ILE A 753 -54.01 7.03 -3.65
N ILE A 754 -53.70 6.13 -4.57
CA ILE A 754 -54.62 5.43 -5.49
C ILE A 754 -54.47 3.92 -5.23
N PRO A 755 -55.55 3.12 -5.31
CA PRO A 755 -55.47 1.67 -5.19
C PRO A 755 -54.42 1.06 -6.15
N CYS A 756 -53.55 0.22 -5.59
CA CYS A 756 -52.44 -0.41 -6.30
C CYS A 756 -52.67 -1.93 -6.35
N PRO A 757 -52.67 -2.56 -7.54
CA PRO A 757 -52.82 -4.01 -7.65
C PRO A 757 -51.50 -4.70 -7.23
N ARG A 758 -51.59 -5.93 -6.73
CA ARG A 758 -50.42 -6.69 -6.28
C ARG A 758 -49.41 -6.93 -7.42
N HIS A 759 -49.90 -7.13 -8.65
CA HIS A 759 -49.07 -7.25 -9.86
C HIS A 759 -49.44 -6.15 -10.85
N ARG A 760 -48.49 -5.26 -11.15
CA ARG A 760 -48.67 -4.07 -12.02
C ARG A 760 -48.46 -4.39 -13.51
N LEU A 761 -48.95 -5.56 -13.92
CA LEU A 761 -48.93 -6.04 -15.29
C LEU A 761 -49.78 -5.15 -16.22
N PRO A 762 -49.74 -5.38 -17.56
CA PRO A 762 -50.69 -4.83 -18.53
C PRO A 762 -52.15 -5.16 -18.21
N ASN A 763 -52.78 -4.38 -17.33
CA ASN A 763 -54.13 -4.63 -16.84
C ASN A 763 -54.78 -3.33 -16.34
N VAL A 764 -56.11 -3.35 -16.23
CA VAL A 764 -56.92 -2.25 -15.68
C VAL A 764 -57.22 -2.49 -14.20
N THR A 765 -57.29 -1.39 -13.44
CA THR A 765 -57.67 -1.35 -12.03
C THR A 765 -59.00 -0.62 -11.87
N SER A 766 -59.92 -1.23 -11.14
CA SER A 766 -61.25 -0.70 -10.85
C SER A 766 -61.41 -0.44 -9.36
N PHE A 767 -61.93 0.72 -8.98
CA PHE A 767 -62.16 1.11 -7.59
C PHE A 767 -63.32 2.11 -7.47
N ARG A 768 -63.86 2.30 -6.26
CA ARG A 768 -64.97 3.24 -6.06
C ARG A 768 -64.47 4.68 -5.97
N CYS A 769 -65.22 5.63 -6.52
CA CYS A 769 -64.92 7.06 -6.43
C CYS A 769 -64.86 7.56 -4.97
N ASP A 770 -65.59 6.92 -4.07
CA ASP A 770 -65.67 7.26 -2.64
C ASP A 770 -64.40 6.89 -1.85
N GLU A 771 -63.67 5.86 -2.30
CA GLU A 771 -62.50 5.31 -1.59
C GLU A 771 -61.24 6.19 -1.73
N LEU A 772 -61.25 7.18 -2.63
CA LEU A 772 -60.11 8.08 -2.81
C LEU A 772 -60.12 9.22 -1.80
N SER A 773 -58.97 9.37 -1.15
CA SER A 773 -58.61 10.60 -0.44
C SER A 773 -58.75 11.85 -1.32
N PHE A 774 -58.90 13.02 -0.69
CA PHE A 774 -58.90 14.32 -1.38
C PHE A 774 -57.70 14.49 -2.33
N LEU A 775 -56.51 14.03 -1.90
CA LEU A 775 -55.30 14.04 -2.71
C LEU A 775 -55.41 13.09 -3.91
N GLY A 776 -55.93 11.88 -3.71
CA GLY A 776 -56.16 10.91 -4.79
C GLY A 776 -57.09 11.44 -5.88
N LYS A 777 -58.19 12.12 -5.50
CA LYS A 777 -59.12 12.76 -6.46
C LYS A 777 -58.44 13.85 -7.29
N HIS A 778 -57.54 14.64 -6.69
CA HIS A 778 -56.77 15.66 -7.41
C HIS A 778 -55.71 15.06 -8.34
N VAL A 779 -54.97 14.06 -7.88
CA VAL A 779 -53.97 13.35 -8.69
C VAL A 779 -54.62 12.68 -9.90
N MET A 780 -55.76 12.00 -9.72
CA MET A 780 -56.52 11.40 -10.83
C MET A 780 -56.94 12.46 -11.86
N ARG A 781 -57.54 13.58 -11.42
CA ARG A 781 -57.93 14.67 -12.33
C ARG A 781 -56.74 15.22 -13.12
N LEU A 782 -55.61 15.46 -12.45
CA LEU A 782 -54.39 15.95 -13.09
C LEU A 782 -53.83 14.94 -14.10
N TYR A 783 -53.77 13.65 -13.76
CA TYR A 783 -53.18 12.62 -14.61
C TYR A 783 -54.07 12.30 -15.83
N THR A 784 -55.40 12.39 -15.70
CA THR A 784 -56.33 12.34 -16.83
C THR A 784 -56.22 13.58 -17.70
N ALA A 785 -56.14 14.79 -17.12
CA ALA A 785 -56.00 16.05 -17.86
C ALA A 785 -54.68 16.13 -18.66
N LEU A 786 -53.58 15.61 -18.10
CA LEU A 786 -52.29 15.45 -18.79
C LEU A 786 -52.27 14.28 -19.79
N GLY A 787 -53.37 13.54 -19.93
CA GLY A 787 -53.47 12.41 -20.86
C GLY A 787 -52.59 11.20 -20.51
N LEU A 788 -52.07 11.12 -19.28
CA LEU A 788 -51.19 10.03 -18.83
C LEU A 788 -51.99 8.75 -18.50
N VAL A 789 -53.21 8.93 -17.99
CA VAL A 789 -54.09 7.84 -17.54
C VAL A 789 -55.37 7.85 -18.38
N SER A 790 -55.87 6.67 -18.70
CA SER A 790 -57.20 6.47 -19.29
C SER A 790 -58.17 6.13 -18.17
N THR A 791 -59.25 6.90 -18.03
CA THR A 791 -60.28 6.69 -17.00
C THR A 791 -61.64 6.49 -17.64
N LYS A 792 -62.34 5.41 -17.30
CA LYS A 792 -63.77 5.24 -17.59
C LYS A 792 -64.54 5.19 -16.28
N VAL A 793 -65.50 6.09 -16.11
CA VAL A 793 -66.46 6.06 -15.00
C VAL A 793 -67.65 5.22 -15.44
N GLN A 794 -68.06 4.28 -14.59
CA GLN A 794 -69.25 3.46 -14.78
C GLN A 794 -70.11 3.55 -13.52
N LEU A 795 -71.41 3.78 -13.70
CA LEU A 795 -72.40 3.71 -12.64
C LEU A 795 -72.87 2.26 -12.51
N VAL A 796 -72.59 1.64 -11.37
CA VAL A 796 -73.03 0.28 -11.02
C VAL A 796 -73.74 0.38 -9.69
N ASP A 797 -75.00 -0.05 -9.62
CA ASP A 797 -75.85 -0.03 -8.43
C ASP A 797 -75.91 1.34 -7.70
N GLY A 798 -75.90 2.43 -8.48
CA GLY A 798 -75.93 3.81 -7.97
C GLY A 798 -74.59 4.35 -7.45
N VAL A 799 -73.51 3.57 -7.56
CA VAL A 799 -72.15 3.95 -7.15
C VAL A 799 -71.28 4.24 -8.37
N GLU A 800 -70.52 5.34 -8.33
CA GLU A 800 -69.50 5.62 -9.34
C GLU A 800 -68.26 4.72 -9.13
N ILE A 801 -68.03 3.80 -10.07
CA ILE A 801 -66.80 3.01 -10.17
C ILE A 801 -65.91 3.64 -11.23
N VAL A 802 -64.68 3.98 -10.83
CA VAL A 802 -63.65 4.47 -11.74
C VAL A 802 -62.76 3.29 -12.13
N THR A 803 -62.63 3.06 -13.43
CA THR A 803 -61.69 2.10 -13.99
C THR A 803 -60.56 2.85 -14.69
N CYS A 804 -59.31 2.52 -14.38
CA CYS A 804 -58.14 3.14 -14.99
C CYS A 804 -57.03 2.14 -15.34
N ASN A 805 -56.11 2.52 -16.23
CA ASN A 805 -54.89 1.73 -16.46
C ASN A 805 -53.88 1.91 -15.31
N ASN A 806 -53.00 0.92 -15.14
CA ASN A 806 -51.90 0.97 -14.18
C ASN A 806 -50.91 2.10 -14.47
N PHE A 807 -50.30 2.67 -13.42
CA PHE A 807 -49.44 3.86 -13.51
C PHE A 807 -47.98 3.44 -13.80
N THR A 808 -47.79 2.68 -14.88
CA THR A 808 -46.47 2.24 -15.36
C THR A 808 -46.26 2.64 -16.82
N LEU A 809 -45.01 2.85 -17.22
CA LEU A 809 -44.62 3.23 -18.58
C LEU A 809 -45.03 2.16 -19.63
N ILE A 810 -45.11 0.88 -19.22
CA ILE A 810 -45.68 -0.21 -20.03
C ILE A 810 -47.15 0.07 -20.38
N ASN A 811 -47.96 0.43 -19.38
CA ASN A 811 -49.39 0.72 -19.56
C ASN A 811 -49.62 2.08 -20.26
N LEU A 812 -48.70 3.05 -20.11
CA LEU A 812 -48.73 4.30 -20.86
C LEU A 812 -48.52 4.06 -22.36
N LEU A 813 -47.59 3.18 -22.74
CA LEU A 813 -47.37 2.83 -24.15
C LEU A 813 -48.53 2.04 -24.75
N LEU A 814 -49.14 1.13 -23.99
CA LEU A 814 -50.36 0.44 -24.42
C LEU A 814 -51.56 1.40 -24.57
N LYS A 815 -51.62 2.47 -23.78
CA LYS A 815 -52.60 3.55 -23.98
C LYS A 815 -52.37 4.32 -25.29
N PHE A 816 -51.13 4.58 -25.69
CA PHE A 816 -50.82 5.33 -26.92
C PHE A 816 -50.88 4.48 -28.20
N TYR A 817 -50.42 3.22 -28.14
CA TYR A 817 -50.32 2.35 -29.32
C TYR A 817 -51.42 1.28 -29.41
N GLY A 818 -52.31 1.20 -28.41
CA GLY A 818 -53.32 0.15 -28.30
C GLY A 818 -52.76 -1.21 -27.83
N PRO A 819 -53.63 -2.23 -27.73
CA PRO A 819 -53.23 -3.60 -27.41
C PRO A 819 -52.21 -4.11 -28.42
N THR A 820 -51.04 -4.55 -27.95
CA THR A 820 -50.00 -5.09 -28.82
C THR A 820 -49.39 -6.36 -28.23
N HIS A 821 -48.93 -7.23 -29.12
CA HIS A 821 -48.28 -8.49 -28.75
C HIS A 821 -46.98 -8.23 -27.98
N GLU A 822 -46.73 -9.00 -26.93
CA GLU A 822 -45.64 -8.77 -25.95
C GLU A 822 -44.26 -8.60 -26.60
N LYS A 823 -43.90 -9.47 -27.56
CA LYS A 823 -42.69 -9.36 -28.39
C LYS A 823 -42.51 -7.97 -29.06
N VAL A 824 -43.59 -7.30 -29.45
CA VAL A 824 -43.55 -5.95 -30.06
C VAL A 824 -43.46 -4.88 -28.98
N LEU A 825 -44.17 -5.07 -27.87
CA LEU A 825 -44.16 -4.17 -26.72
C LEU A 825 -42.76 -4.05 -26.10
N VAL A 826 -42.08 -5.17 -25.84
CA VAL A 826 -40.71 -5.16 -25.30
C VAL A 826 -39.74 -4.44 -26.23
N VAL A 827 -39.79 -4.70 -27.54
CA VAL A 827 -38.94 -3.99 -28.52
C VAL A 827 -39.17 -2.48 -28.49
N ARG A 828 -40.42 -2.01 -28.38
CA ARG A 828 -40.74 -0.57 -28.26
C ARG A 828 -40.21 0.05 -26.97
N LEU A 829 -40.33 -0.64 -25.84
CA LEU A 829 -39.78 -0.21 -24.55
C LEU A 829 -38.24 -0.11 -24.59
N LEU A 830 -37.58 -1.08 -25.23
CA LEU A 830 -36.13 -1.07 -25.43
C LEU A 830 -35.67 0.06 -26.38
N ILE A 831 -36.43 0.34 -27.45
CA ILE A 831 -36.16 1.51 -28.31
C ILE A 831 -36.25 2.82 -27.51
N ILE A 832 -37.22 2.96 -26.62
CA ILE A 832 -37.35 4.15 -25.76
C ILE A 832 -36.15 4.27 -24.82
N GLN A 833 -35.65 3.16 -24.24
CA GLN A 833 -34.41 3.18 -23.45
C GLN A 833 -33.21 3.67 -24.28
N VAL A 834 -33.05 3.20 -25.52
CA VAL A 834 -31.96 3.65 -26.41
C VAL A 834 -32.09 5.16 -26.70
N LEU A 835 -33.29 5.64 -27.04
CA LEU A 835 -33.53 7.07 -27.33
C LEU A 835 -33.26 7.95 -26.10
N CYS A 836 -33.69 7.52 -24.91
CA CYS A 836 -33.39 8.24 -23.66
C CYS A 836 -31.90 8.25 -23.33
N ASN A 837 -31.16 7.17 -23.61
CA ASN A 837 -29.70 7.13 -23.38
C ASN A 837 -28.94 8.00 -24.39
N ILE A 838 -29.38 8.08 -25.65
CA ILE A 838 -28.85 9.03 -26.64
C ILE A 838 -29.11 10.48 -26.17
N PHE A 839 -30.32 10.78 -25.69
CA PHE A 839 -30.64 12.09 -25.12
C PHE A 839 -29.82 12.40 -23.86
N ALA A 840 -29.56 11.42 -22.99
CA ALA A 840 -28.68 11.57 -21.84
C ALA A 840 -27.24 11.94 -22.24
N PHE A 841 -26.70 11.38 -23.32
CA PHE A 841 -25.42 11.80 -23.87
C PHE A 841 -25.45 13.23 -24.42
N PHE A 842 -26.52 13.61 -25.12
CA PHE A 842 -26.70 14.98 -25.57
C PHE A 842 -26.68 15.98 -24.39
N LEU A 843 -27.42 15.67 -23.32
CA LEU A 843 -27.40 16.45 -22.08
C LEU A 843 -26.00 16.52 -21.45
N ARG A 844 -25.32 15.38 -21.29
CA ARG A 844 -24.01 15.27 -20.62
C ARG A 844 -22.87 15.94 -21.37
N PHE A 845 -22.85 15.84 -22.70
CA PHE A 845 -21.72 16.31 -23.52
C PHE A 845 -21.93 17.69 -24.14
N TYR A 846 -23.17 18.10 -24.42
CA TYR A 846 -23.48 19.38 -25.06
C TYR A 846 -24.17 20.37 -24.11
N MET A 847 -25.24 19.97 -23.42
CA MET A 847 -25.97 20.91 -22.55
C MET A 847 -25.31 21.15 -21.19
N ALA A 848 -24.45 20.27 -20.69
CA ALA A 848 -23.80 20.43 -19.37
C ALA A 848 -23.03 21.75 -19.23
N LYS A 849 -22.45 22.28 -20.33
CA LYS A 849 -21.77 23.59 -20.37
C LYS A 849 -22.71 24.79 -20.10
N LEU A 850 -24.02 24.64 -20.27
CA LEU A 850 -25.03 25.68 -19.98
C LEU A 850 -25.40 25.77 -18.48
N PHE A 851 -25.12 24.70 -17.74
CA PHE A 851 -25.47 24.60 -16.32
C PHE A 851 -24.25 24.62 -15.40
N PHE A 852 -23.07 24.19 -15.86
CA PHE A 852 -21.87 24.11 -15.04
C PHE A 852 -20.68 24.79 -15.72
N ASN A 853 -19.81 25.42 -14.91
CA ASN A 853 -18.49 25.83 -15.35
C ASN A 853 -17.65 24.57 -15.64
N VAL A 854 -17.71 24.08 -16.88
CA VAL A 854 -16.79 23.05 -17.36
C VAL A 854 -15.43 23.72 -17.52
N VAL A 855 -14.52 23.44 -16.58
CA VAL A 855 -13.10 23.72 -16.75
C VAL A 855 -12.58 22.66 -17.72
N GLU A 856 -12.08 23.12 -18.87
CA GLU A 856 -11.30 22.30 -19.82
C GLU A 856 -9.89 22.02 -19.26
#